data_AF-A0A7D5RDK3-F1
#
_entry.id   AF-A0A7D5RDK3-F1
#
_cell.length_a   1.000
_cell.length_b   1.000
_cell.length_c   1.000
_cell.angle_alpha   90.00
_cell.angle_beta   90.00
_cell.angle_gamma   90.00
#
_symmetry.space_group_name_H-M   'P 1'
#
loop_
_entity.id
_entity.type
_entity.pdbx_description
1 polymer ?
#
loop_
_entity_poly.entity_id
_entity_poly.type
_entity_poly.pdbx_seq_one_letter_code
_entity_poly.pdbx_strand_id
1 'polypeptide(L)'
;MILVSSSVPNLPIFAETSDVDTEVLFIKEFLSVSVSLIEQNITDGNIDNAKNISKIVSEIFPHSLSYLREYDSELTDEIHVILLDMHSQIGKTEQTILLQDISNLQDLVEDYNPQNPNIGKVVSKLLTIVDEQYQIAYIDNNDSSYSLSTILVNHSSDLFELTNYNDRLSLEVKSFLDELKWKLENKDDFVSIGTLITAINRDLNGTETVVYDKQNIYQTIHELYDELVISLNGGDYQRAEELAIEAYLENFEYLEADIEVVDSELLYKLEIDMREELRQMIKNKQDSDRIILFIEKSILPDLELAEQKVSDSDIFELTIEANAFSDKNLKEMGDASEDAKTGVRNEIDFIRDTLEVLLIQYENGDYESAYTSARTAYLDSYEFVEIPLRAIDPDFTLEVEFQFAELRNSIKQQADYEQIQELTIAIKRNLDESERIVSGTGTLAPSIAFTSSFAIIFREGLESVLILGAIVTYLEASRNTQYKKYIYYGILAAIGATAVTWVIASYIIDISGVNRELIEAIAALSATAVLFYVSFWVLNKIEHKRWMEFVKAKVWQATTTGSVMVFVMLSFFTVYREGFETVLFYQAMSGFAKYMEVYVGLGFVLGIASLLVLYFIMKKLGKKLPLRALFGLTMGVGAYLSIAFLGNAIRELQIIEIIPYTGLIGIIPRLDINLAAMTGIYPTLETIVAQIILFGIYLVASTYVLIMRPRKENQLASMRKSRGIASDT
;
A
#
# COMPACT_ATOMS: atom_id res chain seq x y z
N MET A 1 -22.43 73.54 2.70
CA MET A 1 -22.72 72.20 3.26
C MET A 1 -21.83 71.22 2.51
N ILE A 2 -20.96 70.53 3.25
CA ILE A 2 -20.09 69.42 2.87
C ILE A 2 -18.82 69.77 2.06
N LEU A 3 -17.73 69.90 2.81
CA LEU A 3 -16.35 69.57 2.43
C LEU A 3 -16.12 68.11 2.84
N VAL A 4 -15.60 67.27 1.95
CA VAL A 4 -14.99 65.98 2.33
C VAL A 4 -13.55 66.00 1.84
N SER A 5 -12.65 66.09 2.82
CA SER A 5 -11.22 65.88 2.70
C SER A 5 -10.92 64.39 2.58
N SER A 6 -10.04 64.06 1.63
CA SER A 6 -9.32 62.81 1.55
C SER A 6 -8.45 62.59 2.79
N SER A 7 -8.71 61.53 3.53
CA SER A 7 -7.78 60.94 4.50
C SER A 7 -7.63 59.46 4.16
N VAL A 8 -6.47 59.11 3.62
CA VAL A 8 -5.99 57.74 3.48
C VAL A 8 -5.92 57.11 4.87
N PRO A 9 -6.54 55.95 5.13
CA PRO A 9 -6.10 55.09 6.23
C PRO A 9 -4.85 54.34 5.73
N ASN A 10 -3.74 54.47 6.47
CA ASN A 10 -2.62 53.54 6.37
C ASN A 10 -3.17 52.11 6.45
N LEU A 11 -2.99 51.34 5.38
CA LEU A 11 -3.12 49.89 5.44
C LEU A 11 -1.92 49.36 6.23
N PRO A 12 -2.14 48.62 7.31
CA PRO A 12 -1.06 48.07 8.12
C PRO A 12 -0.31 46.98 7.36
N ILE A 13 1.01 47.08 7.42
CA ILE A 13 2.00 46.07 7.04
C ILE A 13 1.75 44.87 7.98
N PHE A 14 1.17 43.78 7.49
CA PHE A 14 0.84 42.59 8.32
C PHE A 14 1.32 41.26 7.71
N ALA A 15 1.97 41.25 6.55
CA ALA A 15 2.40 40.02 5.89
C ALA A 15 3.81 39.56 6.30
N GLU A 16 4.80 40.46 6.39
CA GLU A 16 6.18 40.13 6.84
C GLU A 16 6.22 39.58 8.28
N THR A 17 5.23 39.93 9.12
CA THR A 17 5.26 39.60 10.56
C THR A 17 4.92 38.14 10.88
N SER A 18 4.25 37.38 9.99
CA SER A 18 3.77 36.02 10.32
C SER A 18 4.85 34.94 10.21
N ASP A 19 5.75 35.01 9.23
CA ASP A 19 6.87 34.06 9.11
C ASP A 19 7.94 34.34 10.16
N VAL A 20 8.22 35.62 10.43
CA VAL A 20 9.08 36.03 11.56
C VAL A 20 8.47 35.52 12.88
N ASP A 21 7.17 35.71 13.11
CA ASP A 21 6.50 35.21 14.31
C ASP A 21 6.55 33.68 14.42
N THR A 22 6.41 32.96 13.31
CA THR A 22 6.48 31.50 13.24
C THR A 22 7.89 31.00 13.55
N GLU A 23 8.91 31.62 12.98
CA GLU A 23 10.31 31.27 13.21
C GLU A 23 10.76 31.59 14.64
N VAL A 24 10.32 32.74 15.16
CA VAL A 24 10.53 33.15 16.56
C VAL A 24 9.87 32.15 17.51
N LEU A 25 8.62 31.72 17.22
CA LEU A 25 7.96 30.69 18.03
C LEU A 25 8.71 29.36 17.95
N PHE A 26 9.12 28.93 16.77
CA PHE A 26 9.89 27.70 16.59
C PHE A 26 11.15 27.69 17.45
N ILE A 27 11.96 28.75 17.38
CA ILE A 27 13.18 28.86 18.18
C ILE A 27 12.85 28.95 19.67
N LYS A 28 11.82 29.68 20.07
CA LYS A 28 11.38 29.73 21.46
C LYS A 28 11.08 28.33 22.00
N GLU A 29 10.24 27.57 21.29
CA GLU A 29 9.82 26.24 21.71
C GLU A 29 10.99 25.25 21.70
N PHE A 30 11.82 25.27 20.66
CA PHE A 30 13.01 24.43 20.56
C PHE A 30 14.01 24.70 21.69
N LEU A 31 14.30 25.97 22.00
CA LEU A 31 15.20 26.35 23.08
C LEU A 31 14.61 26.00 24.45
N SER A 32 13.33 26.26 24.69
CA SER A 32 12.66 25.94 25.96
C SER A 32 12.81 24.46 26.33
N VAL A 33 12.57 23.57 25.36
CA VAL A 33 12.71 22.13 25.55
C VAL A 33 14.17 21.72 25.69
N SER A 34 15.05 22.18 24.79
CA SER A 34 16.44 21.72 24.73
C SER A 34 17.26 22.22 25.92
N VAL A 35 17.05 23.47 26.36
CA VAL A 35 17.72 24.07 27.53
C VAL A 35 17.28 23.40 28.82
N SER A 36 15.99 23.07 28.95
CA SER A 36 15.48 22.29 30.09
C SER A 36 16.10 20.88 30.14
N LEU A 37 16.30 20.24 28.99
CA LEU A 37 16.97 18.95 28.91
C LEU A 37 18.47 19.05 29.28
N ILE A 38 19.14 20.15 28.90
CA ILE A 38 20.52 20.44 29.32
C ILE A 38 20.60 20.61 30.85
N GLU A 39 19.69 21.39 31.44
CA GLU A 39 19.58 21.60 32.88
C GLU A 39 19.42 20.28 33.64
N GLN A 40 18.51 19.42 33.16
CA GLN A 40 18.26 18.11 33.73
C GLN A 40 19.53 17.24 33.68
N ASN A 41 20.20 17.15 32.52
CA ASN A 41 21.42 16.35 32.39
C ASN A 41 22.57 16.87 33.27
N ILE A 42 22.70 18.18 33.45
CA ILE A 42 23.67 18.76 34.39
C ILE A 42 23.34 18.37 35.83
N THR A 43 22.06 18.45 36.21
CA THR A 43 21.59 18.11 37.57
C THR A 43 21.75 16.63 37.88
N ASP A 44 21.50 15.76 36.91
CA ASP A 44 21.66 14.30 37.00
C ASP A 44 23.12 13.84 36.90
N GLY A 45 24.06 14.75 36.59
CA GLY A 45 25.49 14.48 36.48
C GLY A 45 25.94 13.91 35.11
N ASN A 46 25.05 13.90 34.12
CA ASN A 46 25.30 13.47 32.75
C ASN A 46 25.92 14.59 31.90
N ILE A 47 27.13 15.02 32.27
CA ILE A 47 27.79 16.19 31.68
C ILE A 47 28.06 16.03 30.18
N ASP A 48 28.40 14.84 29.71
CA ASP A 48 28.66 14.59 28.28
C ASP A 48 27.39 14.76 27.43
N ASN A 49 26.24 14.27 27.93
CA ASN A 49 24.95 14.46 27.27
C ASN A 49 24.55 15.94 27.25
N ALA A 50 24.68 16.63 28.38
CA ALA A 50 24.42 18.07 28.44
C ALA A 50 25.25 18.86 27.43
N LYS A 51 26.53 18.47 27.27
CA LYS A 51 27.45 19.12 26.33
C LYS A 51 27.07 18.87 24.88
N ASN A 52 26.67 17.64 24.54
CA ASN A 52 26.23 17.28 23.19
C ASN A 52 24.94 18.00 22.81
N ILE A 53 23.94 18.06 23.70
CA ILE A 53 22.69 18.78 23.44
C ILE A 53 22.96 20.28 23.30
N SER A 54 23.80 20.85 24.17
CA SER A 54 24.21 22.25 24.06
C SER A 54 24.94 22.55 22.74
N LYS A 55 25.67 21.58 22.19
CA LYS A 55 26.31 21.70 20.87
C LYS A 55 25.24 21.80 19.78
N ILE A 56 24.28 20.87 19.76
CA ILE A 56 23.17 20.85 18.80
C ILE A 56 22.41 22.17 18.83
N VAL A 57 22.08 22.68 20.02
CA VAL A 57 21.40 23.97 20.18
C VAL A 57 22.22 25.13 19.59
N SER A 58 23.54 25.15 19.83
CA SER A 58 24.43 26.19 19.29
C SER A 58 24.63 26.11 17.77
N GLU A 59 24.38 24.95 17.16
CA GLU A 59 24.47 24.74 15.71
C GLU A 59 23.15 25.07 14.99
N ILE A 60 22.01 24.79 15.63
CA ILE A 60 20.67 25.05 15.04
C ILE A 60 20.26 26.52 15.17
N PHE A 61 20.51 27.15 16.32
CA PHE A 61 20.08 28.53 16.58
C PHE A 61 20.54 29.55 15.50
N PRO A 62 21.79 29.49 14.98
CA PRO A 62 22.26 30.40 13.94
C PRO A 62 21.45 30.39 12.64
N HIS A 63 20.75 29.29 12.31
CA HIS A 63 19.98 29.17 11.06
C HIS A 63 18.80 30.15 10.99
N SER A 64 18.32 30.62 12.14
CA SER A 64 17.16 31.53 12.23
C SER A 64 17.55 32.98 12.53
N LEU A 65 18.85 33.31 12.57
CA LEU A 65 19.33 34.64 13.02
C LEU A 65 18.77 35.82 12.24
N SER A 66 18.50 35.67 10.95
CA SER A 66 17.89 36.72 10.13
C SER A 66 16.51 37.10 10.67
N TYR A 67 15.64 36.11 10.89
CA TYR A 67 14.28 36.29 11.41
C TYR A 67 14.28 36.75 12.86
N LEU A 68 15.15 36.18 13.70
CA LEU A 68 15.23 36.53 15.12
C LEU A 68 15.72 37.97 15.32
N ARG A 69 16.72 38.43 14.55
CA ARG A 69 17.21 39.81 14.65
C ARG A 69 16.23 40.83 14.06
N GLU A 70 15.43 40.42 13.09
CA GLU A 70 14.32 41.21 12.58
C GLU A 70 13.24 41.41 13.66
N TYR A 71 12.97 40.38 14.47
CA TYR A 71 12.06 40.44 15.61
C TYR A 71 12.61 41.29 16.77
N ASP A 72 13.78 40.91 17.31
CA ASP A 72 14.49 41.64 18.36
C ASP A 72 16.00 41.34 18.30
N SER A 73 16.76 42.24 17.69
CA SER A 73 18.20 42.08 17.53
C SER A 73 18.98 42.10 18.84
N GLU A 74 18.56 42.84 19.87
CA GLU A 74 19.29 42.94 21.14
C GLU A 74 19.11 41.65 21.94
N LEU A 75 17.87 41.19 22.06
CA LEU A 75 17.53 39.92 22.70
C LEU A 75 18.19 38.72 22.00
N THR A 76 18.15 38.71 20.67
CA THR A 76 18.74 37.63 19.86
C THR A 76 20.25 37.52 20.06
N ASP A 77 20.97 38.65 20.04
CA ASP A 77 22.41 38.64 20.21
C ASP A 77 22.81 38.24 21.64
N GLU A 78 22.04 38.62 22.66
CA GLU A 78 22.25 38.19 24.04
C GLU A 78 22.08 36.68 24.21
N ILE A 79 20.98 36.12 23.68
CA ILE A 79 20.72 34.66 23.66
C ILE A 79 21.84 33.92 22.93
N HIS A 80 22.27 34.40 21.77
CA HIS A 80 23.33 33.77 20.98
C HIS A 80 24.65 33.70 21.75
N VAL A 81 25.04 34.78 22.43
CA VAL A 81 26.28 34.82 23.22
C VAL A 81 26.20 33.81 24.37
N ILE A 82 25.07 33.74 25.08
CA ILE A 82 24.88 32.80 26.19
C ILE A 82 24.94 31.35 25.69
N LEU A 83 24.32 31.03 24.56
CA LEU A 83 24.37 29.68 23.97
C LEU A 83 25.79 29.22 23.63
N LEU A 84 26.60 30.11 23.03
CA LEU A 84 27.99 29.82 22.70
C LEU A 84 28.86 29.63 23.96
N ASP A 85 28.66 30.50 24.96
CA ASP A 85 29.42 30.44 26.20
C ASP A 85 29.06 29.18 27.00
N MET A 86 27.76 28.87 27.13
CA MET A 86 27.23 27.69 27.81
C MET A 86 27.87 26.40 27.28
N HIS A 87 27.89 26.18 25.95
CA HIS A 87 28.53 25.00 25.37
C HIS A 87 30.02 24.89 25.77
N SER A 88 30.72 26.01 25.81
CA SER A 88 32.14 26.07 26.14
C SER A 88 32.44 25.78 27.62
N GLN A 89 31.48 26.08 28.50
CA GLN A 89 31.57 26.03 29.95
C GLN A 89 31.09 24.71 30.57
N ILE A 90 30.19 23.97 29.92
CA ILE A 90 29.74 22.66 30.38
C ILE A 90 30.95 21.74 30.60
N GLY A 91 31.10 21.23 31.83
CA GLY A 91 32.20 20.37 32.27
C GLY A 91 33.49 21.10 32.68
N LYS A 92 33.52 22.44 32.66
CA LYS A 92 34.67 23.26 33.08
C LYS A 92 34.36 24.25 34.22
N THR A 93 33.12 24.74 34.29
CA THR A 93 32.67 25.73 35.28
C THR A 93 31.93 25.05 36.45
N GLU A 94 31.83 25.72 37.60
CA GLU A 94 31.03 25.25 38.73
C GLU A 94 29.54 25.16 38.35
N GLN A 95 28.90 24.05 38.71
CA GLN A 95 27.50 23.74 38.38
C GLN A 95 26.51 24.84 38.78
N THR A 96 26.73 25.51 39.91
CA THR A 96 25.86 26.60 40.40
C THR A 96 25.86 27.82 39.48
N ILE A 97 26.99 28.12 38.85
CA ILE A 97 27.12 29.25 37.90
C ILE A 97 26.41 28.88 36.59
N LEU A 98 26.66 27.67 36.10
CA LEU A 98 26.06 27.16 34.88
C LEU A 98 24.52 27.09 34.96
N LEU A 99 23.97 26.65 36.10
CA LEU A 99 22.52 26.64 36.32
C LEU A 99 21.92 28.06 36.39
N GLN A 100 22.69 29.04 36.87
CA GLN A 100 22.26 30.44 36.85
C GLN A 100 22.23 30.99 35.42
N ASP A 101 23.21 30.67 34.60
CA ASP A 101 23.25 31.10 33.19
C ASP A 101 22.13 30.44 32.37
N ILE A 102 21.81 29.17 32.66
CA ILE A 102 20.66 28.46 32.09
C ILE A 102 19.33 29.12 32.49
N SER A 103 19.17 29.46 33.78
CA SER A 103 17.98 30.17 34.26
C SER A 103 17.82 31.53 33.59
N ASN A 104 18.91 32.29 33.42
CA ASN A 104 18.88 33.58 32.72
C ASN A 104 18.50 33.38 31.24
N LEU A 105 19.01 32.33 30.59
CA LEU A 105 18.68 31.99 29.21
C LEU A 105 17.18 31.63 29.06
N GLN A 106 16.63 30.84 29.98
CA GLN A 106 15.20 30.50 30.01
C GLN A 106 14.33 31.77 30.13
N ASP A 107 14.71 32.70 31.02
CA ASP A 107 14.00 33.98 31.18
C ASP A 107 14.02 34.81 29.88
N LEU A 108 15.18 34.89 29.19
CA LEU A 108 15.31 35.61 27.92
C LEU A 108 14.51 34.94 26.78
N VAL A 109 14.47 33.62 26.73
CA VAL A 109 13.68 32.88 25.72
C VAL A 109 12.19 33.13 25.90
N GLU A 110 11.72 33.34 27.14
CA GLU A 110 10.31 33.67 27.39
C GLU A 110 9.90 35.06 26.88
N ASP A 111 10.85 35.99 26.76
CA ASP A 111 10.60 37.33 26.22
C ASP A 111 10.29 37.32 24.70
N TYR A 112 10.57 36.23 23.99
CA TYR A 112 10.01 36.01 22.65
C TYR A 112 8.47 35.81 22.75
N ASN A 113 7.69 36.75 22.22
CA ASN A 113 6.23 36.72 22.29
C ASN A 113 5.60 37.04 20.92
N PRO A 114 5.73 36.13 19.95
CA PRO A 114 5.19 36.32 18.60
C PRO A 114 3.67 36.46 18.62
N GLN A 115 3.11 37.31 17.76
CA GLN A 115 1.70 37.68 17.83
C GLN A 115 0.80 36.76 17.01
N ASN A 116 1.23 36.32 15.83
CA ASN A 116 0.46 35.47 14.91
C ASN A 116 1.33 34.34 14.28
N PRO A 117 1.86 33.40 15.08
CA PRO A 117 2.65 32.29 14.58
C PRO A 117 1.78 31.17 13.97
N ASN A 118 2.29 30.48 12.95
CA ASN A 118 1.70 29.24 12.44
C ASN A 118 2.20 28.03 13.24
N ILE A 119 1.38 27.57 14.20
CA ILE A 119 1.75 26.47 15.10
C ILE A 119 1.97 25.14 14.34
N GLY A 120 1.25 24.89 13.24
CA GLY A 120 1.45 23.69 12.41
C GLY A 120 2.84 23.65 11.77
N LYS A 121 3.31 24.78 11.23
CA LYS A 121 4.68 24.91 10.71
C LYS A 121 5.74 24.79 11.80
N VAL A 122 5.47 25.29 13.01
CA VAL A 122 6.35 25.12 14.17
C VAL A 122 6.49 23.64 14.54
N VAL A 123 5.37 22.92 14.63
CA VAL A 123 5.35 21.46 14.86
C VAL A 123 6.15 20.76 13.78
N SER A 124 5.96 21.14 12.51
CA SER A 124 6.70 20.52 11.41
C SER A 124 8.21 20.71 11.51
N LYS A 125 8.68 21.94 11.79
CA LYS A 125 10.12 22.24 11.97
C LYS A 125 10.72 21.48 13.15
N LEU A 126 9.98 21.32 14.24
CA LEU A 126 10.43 20.52 15.38
C LEU A 126 10.56 19.04 15.00
N LEU A 127 9.62 18.50 14.21
CA LEU A 127 9.68 17.12 13.72
C LEU A 127 10.83 16.89 12.72
N THR A 128 11.22 17.91 11.93
CA THR A 128 12.44 17.82 11.11
C THR A 128 13.69 17.63 11.98
N ILE A 129 13.79 18.35 13.10
CA ILE A 129 14.89 18.13 14.07
C ILE A 129 14.79 16.74 14.69
N VAL A 130 13.58 16.27 15.02
CA VAL A 130 13.37 14.91 15.54
C VAL A 130 13.95 13.88 14.59
N ASP A 131 13.63 13.97 13.30
CA ASP A 131 14.09 13.03 12.28
C ASP A 131 15.62 13.02 12.19
N GLU A 132 16.23 14.19 11.97
CA GLU A 132 17.69 14.33 11.88
C GLU A 132 18.40 13.76 13.12
N GLN A 133 17.94 14.14 14.31
CA GLN A 133 18.55 13.70 15.56
C GLN A 133 18.28 12.22 15.84
N TYR A 134 17.15 11.67 15.38
CA TYR A 134 16.85 10.25 15.54
C TYR A 134 17.72 9.40 14.61
N GLN A 135 17.95 9.84 13.37
CA GLN A 135 18.88 9.20 12.46
C GLN A 135 20.29 9.13 13.04
N ILE A 136 20.80 10.26 13.54
CA ILE A 136 22.10 10.32 14.23
C ILE A 136 22.11 9.39 15.44
N ALA A 137 21.04 9.37 16.23
CA ALA A 137 20.92 8.47 17.37
C ALA A 137 20.97 6.99 16.99
N TYR A 138 20.31 6.62 15.90
CA TYR A 138 20.23 5.25 15.40
C TYR A 138 21.57 4.78 14.80
N ILE A 139 22.21 5.62 13.98
CA ILE A 139 23.45 5.30 13.28
C ILE A 139 24.65 5.31 14.24
N ASP A 140 24.79 6.38 15.03
CA ASP A 140 25.97 6.60 15.87
C ASP A 140 25.80 6.09 17.31
N ASN A 141 24.65 5.49 17.64
CA ASN A 141 24.27 5.13 19.02
C ASN A 141 24.36 6.34 19.97
N ASN A 142 23.88 7.49 19.53
CA ASN A 142 23.96 8.75 20.27
C ASN A 142 22.77 8.93 21.21
N ASP A 143 22.97 8.61 22.50
CA ASP A 143 21.96 8.75 23.56
C ASP A 143 21.46 10.18 23.74
N SER A 144 22.29 11.19 23.45
CA SER A 144 21.92 12.61 23.56
C SER A 144 20.89 12.98 22.49
N SER A 145 21.16 12.61 21.24
CA SER A 145 20.24 12.86 20.11
C SER A 145 18.94 12.06 20.27
N TYR A 146 19.00 10.82 20.77
CA TYR A 146 17.80 10.03 21.08
C TYR A 146 16.90 10.70 22.12
N SER A 147 17.51 11.19 23.21
CA SER A 147 16.79 11.86 24.29
C SER A 147 16.15 13.16 23.80
N LEU A 148 16.85 13.90 22.93
CA LEU A 148 16.36 15.12 22.31
C LEU A 148 15.19 14.86 21.36
N SER A 149 15.29 13.87 20.47
CA SER A 149 14.18 13.47 19.57
C SER A 149 12.93 13.09 20.37
N THR A 150 13.09 12.29 21.43
CA THR A 150 11.96 11.83 22.25
C THR A 150 11.22 12.99 22.91
N ILE A 151 11.95 13.95 23.49
CA ILE A 151 11.30 15.09 24.17
C ILE A 151 10.66 16.05 23.16
N LEU A 152 11.27 16.24 21.99
CA LEU A 152 10.75 17.10 20.93
C LEU A 152 9.47 16.53 20.30
N VAL A 153 9.34 15.21 20.12
CA VAL A 153 8.09 14.59 19.66
C VAL A 153 6.96 14.80 20.66
N ASN A 154 7.25 14.64 21.95
CA ASN A 154 6.25 14.90 23.00
C ASN A 154 5.78 16.35 22.99
N HIS A 155 6.71 17.28 22.91
CA HIS A 155 6.41 18.70 22.84
C HIS A 155 5.64 19.08 21.56
N SER A 156 6.04 18.52 20.42
CA SER A 156 5.37 18.72 19.12
C SER A 156 3.91 18.27 19.17
N SER A 157 3.64 17.16 19.86
CA SER A 157 2.27 16.68 20.08
C SER A 157 1.45 17.59 20.99
N ASP A 158 2.05 18.19 22.02
CA ASP A 158 1.36 19.12 22.91
C ASP A 158 1.05 20.45 22.19
N LEU A 159 2.00 20.96 21.40
CA LEU A 159 1.80 22.14 20.56
C LEU A 159 0.72 21.92 19.51
N PHE A 160 0.66 20.73 18.90
CA PHE A 160 -0.36 20.41 17.91
C PHE A 160 -1.79 20.53 18.48
N GLU A 161 -2.01 20.24 19.76
CA GLU A 161 -3.34 20.39 20.39
C GLU A 161 -3.83 21.85 20.46
N LEU A 162 -2.94 22.83 20.26
CA LEU A 162 -3.27 24.25 20.22
C LEU A 162 -3.68 24.75 18.83
N THR A 163 -3.60 23.90 17.80
CA THR A 163 -3.97 24.23 16.42
C THR A 163 -5.50 24.25 16.22
N ASN A 164 -5.95 24.87 15.14
CA ASN A 164 -7.37 25.03 14.80
C ASN A 164 -7.78 24.29 13.50
N TYR A 165 -7.06 23.22 13.14
CA TYR A 165 -7.35 22.39 11.97
C TYR A 165 -8.73 21.71 12.07
N ASN A 166 -9.26 21.29 10.91
CA ASN A 166 -10.55 20.60 10.85
C ASN A 166 -10.53 19.25 11.57
N ASP A 167 -11.69 18.78 12.05
CA ASP A 167 -11.80 17.57 12.89
C ASP A 167 -11.18 16.32 12.26
N ARG A 168 -11.17 16.20 10.93
CA ARG A 168 -10.61 15.05 10.23
C ARG A 168 -9.08 15.07 10.28
N LEU A 169 -8.47 16.18 9.86
CA LEU A 169 -7.02 16.36 9.85
C LEU A 169 -6.45 16.28 11.27
N SER A 170 -7.14 16.89 12.24
CA SER A 170 -6.77 16.84 13.66
C SER A 170 -6.76 15.42 14.24
N LEU A 171 -7.66 14.54 13.80
CA LEU A 171 -7.67 13.13 14.22
C LEU A 171 -6.56 12.31 13.57
N GLU A 172 -6.28 12.56 12.29
CA GLU A 172 -5.27 11.86 11.51
C GLU A 172 -3.85 12.18 11.99
N VAL A 173 -3.49 13.47 12.07
CA VAL A 173 -2.17 13.91 12.55
C VAL A 173 -1.95 13.51 14.01
N LYS A 174 -2.99 13.55 14.85
CA LYS A 174 -2.89 13.04 16.24
C LYS A 174 -2.60 11.55 16.28
N SER A 175 -3.26 10.76 15.42
CA SER A 175 -3.00 9.32 15.31
C SER A 175 -1.55 9.06 14.90
N PHE A 176 -1.03 9.80 13.93
CA PHE A 176 0.37 9.68 13.51
C PHE A 176 1.33 10.11 14.62
N LEU A 177 1.11 11.24 15.29
CA LEU A 177 1.96 11.67 16.42
C LEU A 177 1.99 10.65 17.57
N ASP A 178 0.86 10.00 17.87
CA ASP A 178 0.79 8.92 18.86
C ASP A 178 1.57 7.67 18.41
N GLU A 179 1.47 7.32 17.12
CA GLU A 179 2.27 6.26 16.53
C GLU A 179 3.77 6.59 16.52
N LEU A 180 4.14 7.85 16.20
CA LEU A 180 5.52 8.33 16.23
C LEU A 180 6.13 8.14 17.61
N LYS A 181 5.43 8.58 18.66
CA LYS A 181 5.84 8.37 20.06
C LYS A 181 6.09 6.91 20.35
N TRP A 182 5.14 6.05 19.98
CA TRP A 182 5.25 4.61 20.19
C TRP A 182 6.46 4.01 19.45
N LYS A 183 6.70 4.41 18.20
CA LYS A 183 7.85 3.95 17.40
C LYS A 183 9.18 4.39 17.97
N LEU A 184 9.29 5.65 18.41
CA LEU A 184 10.48 6.14 19.12
C LEU A 184 10.73 5.33 20.39
N GLU A 185 9.71 5.09 21.22
CA GLU A 185 9.82 4.30 22.46
C GLU A 185 10.31 2.86 22.22
N ASN A 186 9.93 2.26 21.10
CA ASN A 186 10.34 0.90 20.73
C ASN A 186 11.68 0.83 19.98
N LYS A 187 12.28 1.98 19.67
CA LYS A 187 13.51 2.07 18.87
C LYS A 187 13.38 1.43 17.48
N ASP A 188 12.25 1.66 16.83
CA ASP A 188 12.02 1.25 15.43
C ASP A 188 13.08 1.87 14.50
N ASP A 189 13.21 1.34 13.28
CA ASP A 189 14.19 1.86 12.31
C ASP A 189 13.89 3.32 11.93
N PHE A 190 14.94 4.08 11.61
CA PHE A 190 14.81 5.51 11.31
C PHE A 190 14.01 5.79 10.03
N VAL A 191 13.90 4.83 9.10
CA VAL A 191 13.13 4.97 7.86
C VAL A 191 11.63 4.95 8.16
N SER A 192 11.19 4.05 9.03
CA SER A 192 9.83 3.97 9.56
C SER A 192 9.44 5.25 10.31
N ILE A 193 10.35 5.83 11.07
CA ILE A 193 10.14 7.11 11.78
C ILE A 193 10.09 8.29 10.81
N GLY A 194 11.04 8.36 9.87
CA GLY A 194 11.10 9.41 8.84
C GLY A 194 9.88 9.42 7.92
N THR A 195 9.39 8.24 7.51
CA THR A 195 8.15 8.10 6.71
C THR A 195 6.95 8.74 7.42
N LEU A 196 6.83 8.47 8.73
CA LEU A 196 5.68 8.95 9.49
C LEU A 196 5.79 10.45 9.83
N ILE A 197 7.01 10.95 10.07
CA ILE A 197 7.29 12.39 10.15
C ILE A 197 6.95 13.08 8.83
N THR A 198 7.30 12.48 7.69
CA THR A 198 7.00 13.01 6.36
C THR A 198 5.49 13.09 6.11
N ALA A 199 4.74 12.06 6.51
CA ALA A 199 3.27 12.07 6.42
C ALA A 199 2.64 13.18 7.28
N ILE A 200 3.08 13.31 8.54
CA ILE A 200 2.60 14.37 9.45
C ILE A 200 2.91 15.75 8.86
N ASN A 201 4.13 15.95 8.41
CA ASN A 201 4.59 17.22 7.90
C ASN A 201 3.89 17.62 6.59
N ARG A 202 3.65 16.67 5.67
CA ARG A 202 2.83 16.87 4.48
C ARG A 202 1.44 17.37 4.85
N ASP A 203 0.82 16.74 5.83
CA ASP A 203 -0.53 17.06 6.29
C ASP A 203 -0.60 18.42 7.02
N LEU A 204 0.50 18.86 7.66
CA LEU A 204 0.62 20.16 8.33
C LEU A 204 0.97 21.32 7.37
N ASN A 205 1.80 21.06 6.36
CA ASN A 205 2.35 22.09 5.47
C ASN A 205 1.64 22.18 4.11
N GLY A 206 0.86 21.17 3.72
CA GLY A 206 0.17 21.12 2.42
C GLY A 206 1.07 20.76 1.23
N THR A 207 2.36 20.53 1.45
CA THR A 207 3.36 20.05 0.48
C THR A 207 4.40 19.17 1.19
N GLU A 208 5.01 18.25 0.42
CA GLU A 208 5.95 17.22 0.89
C GLU A 208 7.16 17.75 1.67
N THR A 209 7.61 16.98 2.66
CA THR A 209 8.79 17.30 3.48
C THR A 209 9.89 16.28 3.36
N VAL A 210 10.37 16.06 2.14
CA VAL A 210 11.82 16.05 2.02
C VAL A 210 12.20 17.48 1.67
N VAL A 211 12.65 18.25 2.67
CA VAL A 211 13.42 19.46 2.38
C VAL A 211 14.77 18.97 1.86
N TYR A 212 14.81 18.57 0.60
CA TYR A 212 16.02 18.77 -0.15
C TYR A 212 16.29 20.27 -0.11
N ASP A 213 17.53 20.67 0.09
CA ASP A 213 17.91 22.04 -0.21
C ASP A 213 17.60 22.25 -1.70
N LYS A 214 16.42 22.80 -2.02
CA LYS A 214 15.88 22.84 -3.38
C LYS A 214 16.81 23.65 -4.29
N GLN A 215 17.44 24.70 -3.72
CA GLN A 215 18.54 25.43 -4.34
C GLN A 215 19.72 24.53 -4.67
N ASN A 216 20.04 23.56 -3.82
CA ASN A 216 21.08 22.57 -4.04
C ASN A 216 20.71 21.58 -5.16
N ILE A 217 19.43 21.23 -5.37
CA ILE A 217 19.04 20.35 -6.49
C ILE A 217 19.22 21.07 -7.84
N TYR A 218 18.70 22.30 -7.99
CA TYR A 218 18.91 23.08 -9.23
C TYR A 218 20.42 23.27 -9.49
N GLN A 219 21.19 23.61 -8.45
CA GLN A 219 22.65 23.73 -8.55
C GLN A 219 23.33 22.40 -8.93
N THR A 220 22.90 21.27 -8.37
CA THR A 220 23.42 19.93 -8.70
C THR A 220 23.15 19.58 -10.16
N ILE A 221 21.96 19.89 -10.69
CA ILE A 221 21.62 19.70 -12.11
C ILE A 221 22.56 20.54 -12.99
N HIS A 222 22.83 21.79 -12.62
CA HIS A 222 23.80 22.64 -13.32
C HIS A 222 25.21 22.03 -13.32
N GLU A 223 25.70 21.56 -12.18
CA GLU A 223 27.02 20.93 -12.06
C GLU A 223 27.13 19.64 -12.89
N LEU A 224 26.10 18.81 -12.87
CA LEU A 224 26.02 17.60 -13.70
C LEU A 224 26.05 17.94 -15.20
N TYR A 225 25.38 19.02 -15.60
CA TYR A 225 25.44 19.48 -16.99
C TYR A 225 26.80 20.06 -17.38
N ASP A 226 27.50 20.75 -16.48
CA ASP A 226 28.88 21.19 -16.72
C ASP A 226 29.82 19.98 -16.91
N GLU A 227 29.70 18.95 -16.07
CA GLU A 227 30.44 17.70 -16.22
C GLU A 227 30.09 16.95 -17.52
N LEU A 228 28.81 16.99 -17.91
CA LEU A 228 28.32 16.39 -19.15
C LEU A 228 28.99 17.06 -20.35
N VAL A 229 29.03 18.40 -20.37
CA VAL A 229 29.70 19.19 -21.41
C VAL A 229 31.20 18.87 -21.48
N ILE A 230 31.88 18.71 -20.34
CA ILE A 230 33.28 18.27 -20.29
C ILE A 230 33.44 16.88 -20.92
N SER A 231 32.55 15.95 -20.59
CA SER A 231 32.57 14.57 -21.11
C SER A 231 32.34 14.53 -22.63
N LEU A 232 31.40 15.32 -23.15
CA LEU A 232 31.14 15.46 -24.60
C LEU A 232 32.36 16.01 -25.34
N ASN A 233 33.01 17.04 -24.80
CA ASN A 233 34.24 17.60 -25.38
C ASN A 233 35.40 16.60 -25.37
N GLY A 234 35.42 15.70 -24.38
CA GLY A 234 36.33 14.55 -24.32
C GLY A 234 36.00 13.41 -25.28
N GLY A 235 34.83 13.46 -25.95
CA GLY A 235 34.33 12.39 -26.82
C GLY A 235 33.74 11.20 -26.05
N ASP A 236 33.51 11.34 -24.74
CA ASP A 236 32.94 10.30 -23.89
C ASP A 236 31.41 10.43 -23.81
N TYR A 237 30.75 9.95 -24.85
CA TYR A 237 29.29 9.95 -24.94
C TYR A 237 28.63 9.02 -23.92
N GLN A 238 29.34 8.01 -23.43
CA GLN A 238 28.80 7.10 -22.43
C GLN A 238 28.70 7.82 -21.08
N ARG A 239 29.78 8.47 -20.64
CA ARG A 239 29.75 9.26 -19.41
C ARG A 239 28.79 10.45 -19.50
N ALA A 240 28.71 11.09 -20.66
CA ALA A 240 27.73 12.16 -20.90
C ALA A 240 26.29 11.67 -20.75
N GLU A 241 25.98 10.45 -21.22
CA GLU A 241 24.64 9.86 -21.05
C GLU A 241 24.33 9.54 -19.58
N GLU A 242 25.32 9.04 -18.83
CA GLU A 242 25.18 8.79 -17.38
C GLU A 242 24.84 10.07 -16.62
N LEU A 243 25.58 11.15 -16.87
CA LEU A 243 25.38 12.45 -16.24
C LEU A 243 24.03 13.07 -16.63
N ALA A 244 23.60 12.93 -17.89
CA ALA A 244 22.27 13.38 -18.33
C ALA A 244 21.15 12.69 -17.56
N ILE A 245 21.29 11.38 -17.36
CA ILE A 245 20.32 10.57 -16.62
C ILE A 245 20.36 10.91 -15.13
N GLU A 246 21.53 11.11 -14.53
CA GLU A 246 21.64 11.52 -13.12
C GLU A 246 21.01 12.90 -12.87
N ALA A 247 21.19 13.84 -13.81
CA ALA A 247 20.57 15.16 -13.74
C ALA A 247 19.05 15.09 -13.80
N TYR A 248 18.49 14.16 -14.57
CA TYR A 248 17.05 13.98 -14.67
C TYR A 248 16.50 13.13 -13.51
N LEU A 249 16.89 11.87 -13.47
CA LEU A 249 16.30 10.79 -12.68
C LEU A 249 16.64 10.86 -11.17
N GLU A 250 17.76 11.47 -10.81
CA GLU A 250 18.21 11.50 -9.41
C GLU A 250 18.14 12.92 -8.84
N ASN A 251 17.65 13.89 -9.62
CA ASN A 251 17.61 15.30 -9.24
C ASN A 251 16.33 15.99 -9.74
N PHE A 252 16.15 16.14 -11.05
CA PHE A 252 15.00 16.85 -11.61
C PHE A 252 13.63 16.25 -11.24
N GLU A 253 13.54 14.92 -11.12
CA GLU A 253 12.31 14.21 -10.71
C GLU A 253 11.74 14.76 -9.38
N TYR A 254 12.63 15.13 -8.44
CA TYR A 254 12.25 15.73 -7.15
C TYR A 254 11.71 17.15 -7.25
N LEU A 255 11.80 17.80 -8.41
CA LEU A 255 11.31 19.15 -8.67
C LEU A 255 9.97 19.15 -9.42
N GLU A 256 9.54 18.01 -9.99
CA GLU A 256 8.39 17.96 -10.90
C GLU A 256 7.11 18.47 -10.26
N ALA A 257 6.80 18.04 -9.04
CA ALA A 257 5.58 18.43 -8.34
C ALA A 257 5.48 19.96 -8.15
N ASP A 258 6.58 20.60 -7.73
CA ASP A 258 6.63 22.04 -7.52
C ASP A 258 6.48 22.80 -8.86
N ILE A 259 7.14 22.33 -9.91
CA ILE A 259 7.08 22.94 -11.24
C ILE A 259 5.66 22.75 -11.83
N GLU A 260 5.02 21.61 -11.61
CA GLU A 260 3.66 21.34 -12.10
C GLU A 260 2.65 22.34 -11.55
N VAL A 261 2.76 22.67 -10.26
CA VAL A 261 1.88 23.61 -9.56
C VAL A 261 1.93 24.99 -10.20
N VAL A 262 3.13 25.46 -10.56
CA VAL A 262 3.34 26.82 -11.07
C VAL A 262 3.21 26.92 -12.58
N ASP A 263 3.63 25.89 -13.32
CA ASP A 263 3.56 25.81 -14.77
C ASP A 263 3.71 24.37 -15.32
N SER A 264 2.59 23.65 -15.38
CA SER A 264 2.50 22.32 -16.02
C SER A 264 2.95 22.27 -17.50
N GLU A 265 2.84 23.35 -18.28
CA GLU A 265 3.32 23.34 -19.68
C GLU A 265 4.85 23.41 -19.73
N LEU A 266 5.46 24.18 -18.81
CA LEU A 266 6.91 24.26 -18.65
C LEU A 266 7.49 22.95 -18.13
N LEU A 267 6.84 22.32 -17.14
CA LEU A 267 7.23 20.99 -16.66
C LEU A 267 7.27 19.99 -17.83
N TYR A 268 6.17 19.87 -18.58
CA TYR A 268 6.09 18.93 -19.70
C TYR A 268 7.19 19.15 -20.75
N LYS A 269 7.55 20.42 -21.01
CA LYS A 269 8.65 20.75 -21.91
C LYS A 269 10.00 20.30 -21.34
N LEU A 270 10.25 20.58 -20.07
CA LEU A 270 11.49 20.19 -19.38
C LEU A 270 11.66 18.67 -19.30
N GLU A 271 10.59 17.93 -18.98
CA GLU A 271 10.56 16.47 -19.02
C GLU A 271 10.99 15.97 -20.41
N ILE A 272 10.35 16.44 -21.49
CA ILE A 272 10.71 16.04 -22.86
C ILE A 272 12.17 16.36 -23.17
N ASP A 273 12.61 17.58 -22.88
CA ASP A 273 13.94 18.03 -23.25
C ASP A 273 15.03 17.27 -22.48
N MET A 274 14.86 17.04 -21.18
CA MET A 274 15.84 16.38 -20.31
C MET A 274 15.80 14.85 -20.42
N ARG A 275 14.61 14.25 -20.38
CA ARG A 275 14.42 12.79 -20.45
C ARG A 275 14.62 12.23 -21.85
N GLU A 276 14.03 12.86 -22.86
CA GLU A 276 13.90 12.24 -24.18
C GLU A 276 14.91 12.82 -25.16
N GLU A 277 14.81 14.11 -25.46
CA GLU A 277 15.57 14.75 -26.55
C GLU A 277 17.07 14.75 -26.24
N LEU A 278 17.48 15.19 -25.05
CA LEU A 278 18.89 15.19 -24.65
C LEU A 278 19.50 13.78 -24.71
N ARG A 279 18.82 12.80 -24.09
CA ARG A 279 19.26 11.39 -24.10
C ARG A 279 19.35 10.85 -25.53
N GLN A 280 18.37 11.13 -26.39
CA GLN A 280 18.41 10.70 -27.79
C GLN A 280 19.55 11.35 -28.57
N MET A 281 19.83 12.64 -28.36
CA MET A 281 20.94 13.32 -29.01
C MET A 281 22.29 12.70 -28.62
N ILE A 282 22.48 12.37 -27.34
CA ILE A 282 23.68 11.71 -26.82
C ILE A 282 23.79 10.27 -27.33
N LYS A 283 22.73 9.45 -27.19
CA LYS A 283 22.69 8.05 -27.68
C LYS A 283 23.01 7.94 -29.17
N ASN A 284 22.49 8.87 -29.97
CA ASN A 284 22.72 8.92 -31.42
C ASN A 284 24.09 9.50 -31.81
N LYS A 285 24.93 9.86 -30.83
CA LYS A 285 26.24 10.49 -31.02
C LYS A 285 26.17 11.69 -31.95
N GLN A 286 25.17 12.55 -31.73
CA GLN A 286 25.08 13.80 -32.47
C GLN A 286 26.31 14.67 -32.20
N ASP A 287 26.53 15.65 -33.09
CA ASP A 287 27.62 16.61 -32.99
C ASP A 287 27.62 17.29 -31.61
N SER A 288 28.78 17.29 -30.93
CA SER A 288 28.90 17.75 -29.54
C SER A 288 28.47 19.21 -29.39
N ASP A 289 28.81 20.07 -30.34
CA ASP A 289 28.43 21.50 -30.31
C ASP A 289 26.91 21.66 -30.40
N ARG A 290 26.23 20.76 -31.11
CA ARG A 290 24.76 20.76 -31.19
C ARG A 290 24.11 20.34 -29.87
N ILE A 291 24.68 19.35 -29.16
CA ILE A 291 24.17 18.90 -27.86
C ILE A 291 24.37 20.00 -26.81
N ILE A 292 25.56 20.60 -26.76
CA ILE A 292 25.89 21.71 -25.86
C ILE A 292 24.94 22.88 -26.12
N LEU A 293 24.69 23.23 -27.39
CA LEU A 293 23.77 24.31 -27.73
C LEU A 293 22.33 24.00 -27.31
N PHE A 294 21.89 22.74 -27.35
CA PHE A 294 20.56 22.35 -26.87
C PHE A 294 20.43 22.53 -25.34
N ILE A 295 21.45 22.12 -24.57
CA ILE A 295 21.50 22.34 -23.12
C ILE A 295 21.47 23.86 -22.81
N GLU A 296 22.34 24.64 -23.44
CA GLU A 296 22.49 26.08 -23.16
C GLU A 296 21.32 26.96 -23.64
N LYS A 297 20.56 26.50 -24.64
CA LYS A 297 19.50 27.31 -25.28
C LYS A 297 18.08 26.81 -25.06
N SER A 298 17.91 25.57 -24.61
CA SER A 298 16.60 24.98 -24.29
C SER A 298 16.52 24.71 -22.79
N ILE A 299 17.28 23.72 -22.30
CA ILE A 299 17.12 23.16 -20.95
C ILE A 299 17.46 24.17 -19.86
N LEU A 300 18.66 24.75 -19.85
CA LEU A 300 19.09 25.64 -18.76
C LEU A 300 18.21 26.89 -18.61
N PRO A 301 17.82 27.60 -19.70
CA PRO A 301 16.89 28.72 -19.59
C PRO A 301 15.50 28.32 -19.07
N ASP A 302 14.99 27.14 -19.45
CA ASP A 302 13.69 26.66 -18.97
C ASP A 302 13.77 26.25 -17.49
N LEU A 303 14.88 25.65 -17.04
CA LEU A 303 15.15 25.34 -15.64
C LEU A 303 15.25 26.60 -14.78
N GLU A 304 15.97 27.63 -15.24
CA GLU A 304 16.07 28.92 -14.53
C GLU A 304 14.69 29.60 -14.45
N LEU A 305 13.87 29.49 -15.49
CA LEU A 305 12.49 29.97 -15.48
C LEU A 305 11.62 29.17 -14.50
N ALA A 306 11.79 27.85 -14.43
CA ALA A 306 11.08 26.99 -13.50
C ALA A 306 11.45 27.33 -12.05
N GLU A 307 12.75 27.43 -11.75
CA GLU A 307 13.27 27.86 -10.44
C GLU A 307 12.71 29.22 -10.04
N GLN A 308 12.70 30.19 -10.97
CA GLN A 308 12.12 31.50 -10.73
C GLN A 308 10.62 31.42 -10.41
N LYS A 309 9.85 30.65 -11.19
CA LYS A 309 8.40 30.52 -10.99
C LYS A 309 8.03 29.80 -9.71
N VAL A 310 8.76 28.75 -9.36
CA VAL A 310 8.61 28.04 -8.08
C VAL A 310 8.92 29.00 -6.93
N SER A 311 10.04 29.70 -7.00
CA SER A 311 10.42 30.71 -5.99
C SER A 311 9.39 31.86 -5.90
N ASP A 312 8.83 32.32 -7.02
CA ASP A 312 7.80 33.36 -7.07
C ASP A 312 6.43 32.86 -6.58
N SER A 313 6.13 31.56 -6.71
CA SER A 313 4.91 30.91 -6.22
C SER A 313 4.98 30.60 -4.74
N ASP A 314 6.15 30.21 -4.23
CA ASP A 314 6.41 30.14 -2.80
C ASP A 314 6.14 31.51 -2.14
N ILE A 315 6.38 32.62 -2.87
CA ILE A 315 6.00 33.99 -2.49
C ILE A 315 4.48 34.28 -2.65
N PHE A 316 3.78 33.62 -3.58
CA PHE A 316 2.36 33.83 -3.87
C PHE A 316 1.42 32.98 -2.99
N GLU A 317 1.80 31.75 -2.63
CA GLU A 317 1.13 30.90 -1.63
C GLU A 317 1.16 31.54 -0.24
N LEU A 318 2.19 32.33 0.07
CA LEU A 318 2.25 33.19 1.27
C LEU A 318 1.18 34.30 1.30
N THR A 319 0.40 34.50 0.22
CA THR A 319 -0.62 35.57 0.14
C THR A 319 -2.07 35.04 0.18
N ILE A 320 -2.33 33.75 -0.03
CA ILE A 320 -3.70 33.18 -0.02
C ILE A 320 -3.76 31.84 0.73
N GLU A 321 -3.78 31.88 2.05
CA GLU A 321 -4.44 30.79 2.80
C GLU A 321 -5.96 31.02 2.78
N ALA A 322 -6.66 30.20 1.99
CA ALA A 322 -8.03 29.71 2.13
C ALA A 322 -8.73 29.55 0.76
N ASN A 323 -8.86 28.30 0.30
CA ASN A 323 -9.77 27.82 -0.75
C ASN A 323 -9.35 27.89 -2.24
N ALA A 324 -8.09 27.65 -2.64
CA ALA A 324 -7.75 27.68 -4.08
C ALA A 324 -6.97 26.51 -4.69
N PHE A 325 -6.43 25.54 -3.94
CA PHE A 325 -5.78 24.36 -4.51
C PHE A 325 -6.43 23.06 -4.03
N SER A 326 -7.69 22.87 -4.43
CA SER A 326 -8.33 21.56 -4.45
C SER A 326 -9.44 21.60 -5.50
N ASP A 327 -9.02 21.62 -6.77
CA ASP A 327 -9.88 21.21 -7.88
C ASP A 327 -9.02 20.76 -9.08
N LYS A 328 -7.90 20.06 -8.83
CA LYS A 328 -7.44 19.11 -9.86
C LYS A 328 -8.56 18.08 -9.90
N ASN A 329 -9.41 18.14 -10.93
CA ASN A 329 -10.42 17.12 -11.17
C ASN A 329 -9.65 15.83 -11.52
N LEU A 330 -9.21 15.13 -10.48
CA LEU A 330 -8.57 13.82 -10.61
C LEU A 330 -9.53 12.93 -11.40
N LYS A 331 -8.97 12.21 -12.35
CA LYS A 331 -9.76 11.26 -13.13
C LYS A 331 -10.21 10.14 -12.21
N GLU A 332 -11.40 9.62 -12.46
CA GLU A 332 -11.84 8.42 -11.75
C GLU A 332 -11.02 7.21 -12.23
N MET A 333 -10.84 6.24 -11.34
CA MET A 333 -10.26 4.94 -11.67
C MET A 333 -10.89 4.34 -12.94
N GLY A 334 -10.06 3.98 -13.92
CA GLY A 334 -10.51 3.42 -15.19
C GLY A 334 -10.91 4.42 -16.28
N ASP A 335 -10.81 5.73 -16.02
CA ASP A 335 -11.15 6.80 -16.97
C ASP A 335 -10.07 7.07 -18.03
N ALA A 336 -8.95 6.32 -17.99
CA ALA A 336 -7.92 6.39 -19.03
C ALA A 336 -8.45 5.92 -20.40
N SER A 337 -7.84 6.41 -21.49
CA SER A 337 -8.19 5.97 -22.85
C SER A 337 -7.79 4.50 -23.07
N GLU A 338 -8.44 3.80 -24.00
CA GLU A 338 -8.09 2.39 -24.29
C GLU A 338 -6.67 2.23 -24.83
N ASP A 339 -6.16 3.24 -25.55
CA ASP A 339 -4.77 3.29 -25.99
C ASP A 339 -3.82 3.43 -24.79
N ALA A 340 -4.13 4.30 -23.82
CA ALA A 340 -3.35 4.44 -22.59
C ALA A 340 -3.39 3.15 -21.75
N LYS A 341 -4.56 2.54 -21.57
CA LYS A 341 -4.68 1.25 -20.87
C LYS A 341 -3.84 0.17 -21.53
N THR A 342 -3.86 0.09 -22.86
CA THR A 342 -3.06 -0.89 -23.60
C THR A 342 -1.57 -0.58 -23.52
N GLY A 343 -1.19 0.70 -23.57
CA GLY A 343 0.18 1.18 -23.33
C GLY A 343 0.70 0.72 -21.98
N VAL A 344 0.02 1.12 -20.90
CA VAL A 344 0.37 0.75 -19.52
C VAL A 344 0.58 -0.75 -19.35
N ARG A 345 -0.31 -1.57 -19.92
CA ARG A 345 -0.17 -3.04 -19.87
C ARG A 345 1.12 -3.56 -20.50
N ASN A 346 1.50 -3.02 -21.65
CA ASN A 346 2.71 -3.43 -22.36
C ASN A 346 3.97 -2.98 -21.62
N GLU A 347 3.95 -1.76 -21.09
CA GLU A 347 5.06 -1.19 -20.33
C GLU A 347 5.29 -1.98 -19.04
N ILE A 348 4.23 -2.27 -18.27
CA ILE A 348 4.31 -3.11 -17.07
C ILE A 348 4.91 -4.50 -17.36
N ASP A 349 4.59 -5.09 -18.50
CA ASP A 349 5.17 -6.39 -18.88
C ASP A 349 6.66 -6.27 -19.19
N PHE A 350 7.07 -5.21 -19.90
CA PHE A 350 8.48 -4.93 -20.16
C PHE A 350 9.26 -4.68 -18.86
N ILE A 351 8.69 -3.93 -17.92
CA ILE A 351 9.27 -3.68 -16.60
C ILE A 351 9.49 -5.00 -15.87
N ARG A 352 8.50 -5.89 -15.85
CA ARG A 352 8.64 -7.21 -15.20
C ARG A 352 9.78 -8.02 -15.78
N ASP A 353 9.83 -8.15 -17.10
CA ASP A 353 10.89 -8.90 -17.78
C ASP A 353 12.27 -8.26 -17.49
N THR A 354 12.33 -6.93 -17.38
CA THR A 354 13.57 -6.20 -17.07
C THR A 354 14.00 -6.38 -15.60
N LEU A 355 13.06 -6.41 -14.67
CA LEU A 355 13.33 -6.67 -13.25
C LEU A 355 13.83 -8.11 -13.01
N GLU A 356 13.34 -9.09 -13.77
CA GLU A 356 13.89 -10.45 -13.76
C GLU A 356 15.36 -10.47 -14.22
N VAL A 357 15.67 -9.75 -15.29
CA VAL A 357 17.03 -9.62 -15.80
C VAL A 357 17.94 -8.93 -14.77
N LEU A 358 17.44 -7.89 -14.11
CA LEU A 358 18.12 -7.19 -13.03
C LEU A 358 18.49 -8.15 -11.89
N LEU A 359 17.54 -8.94 -11.39
CA LEU A 359 17.79 -9.89 -10.30
C LEU A 359 18.88 -10.90 -10.68
N ILE A 360 18.82 -11.45 -11.90
CA ILE A 360 19.84 -12.37 -12.42
C ILE A 360 21.21 -11.69 -12.50
N GLN A 361 21.28 -10.45 -13.00
CA GLN A 361 22.55 -9.71 -13.10
C GLN A 361 23.14 -9.44 -11.70
N TYR A 362 22.30 -9.03 -10.76
CA TYR A 362 22.70 -8.74 -9.39
C TYR A 362 23.20 -9.98 -8.66
N GLU A 363 22.49 -11.11 -8.78
CA GLU A 363 22.90 -12.40 -8.21
C GLU A 363 24.27 -12.85 -8.75
N ASN A 364 24.57 -12.54 -10.02
CA ASN A 364 25.87 -12.82 -10.65
C ASN A 364 26.98 -11.82 -10.27
N GLY A 365 26.69 -10.80 -9.46
CA GLY A 365 27.63 -9.75 -9.05
C GLY A 365 27.90 -8.69 -10.13
N ASP A 366 27.06 -8.61 -11.16
CA ASP A 366 27.14 -7.59 -12.22
C ASP A 366 26.27 -6.38 -11.87
N TYR A 367 26.73 -5.60 -10.89
CA TYR A 367 25.99 -4.47 -10.32
C TYR A 367 25.74 -3.34 -11.33
N GLU A 368 26.68 -3.09 -12.24
CA GLU A 368 26.56 -2.07 -13.27
C GLU A 368 25.44 -2.40 -14.27
N SER A 369 25.37 -3.67 -14.70
CA SER A 369 24.30 -4.12 -15.57
C SER A 369 22.95 -4.14 -14.84
N ALA A 370 22.92 -4.58 -13.58
CA ALA A 370 21.72 -4.55 -12.75
C ALA A 370 21.18 -3.11 -12.57
N TYR A 371 22.07 -2.15 -12.29
CA TYR A 371 21.73 -0.73 -12.19
C TYR A 371 21.19 -0.18 -13.51
N THR A 372 21.79 -0.57 -14.63
CA THR A 372 21.32 -0.22 -15.97
C THR A 372 19.93 -0.78 -16.26
N SER A 373 19.66 -2.03 -15.86
CA SER A 373 18.33 -2.64 -15.98
C SER A 373 17.30 -1.92 -15.11
N ALA A 374 17.67 -1.53 -13.88
CA ALA A 374 16.79 -0.75 -12.99
C ALA A 374 16.39 0.59 -13.62
N ARG A 375 17.37 1.30 -14.20
CA ARG A 375 17.15 2.55 -14.94
C ARG A 375 16.28 2.34 -16.17
N THR A 376 16.51 1.27 -16.92
CA THR A 376 15.75 0.94 -18.12
C THR A 376 14.28 0.65 -17.77
N ALA A 377 14.05 -0.08 -16.69
CA ALA A 377 12.71 -0.40 -16.22
C ALA A 377 11.92 0.88 -15.87
N TYR A 378 12.59 1.87 -15.28
CA TYR A 378 11.97 3.15 -14.98
C TYR A 378 11.87 4.05 -16.23
N LEU A 379 13.00 4.53 -16.74
CA LEU A 379 13.07 5.60 -17.75
C LEU A 379 12.48 5.22 -19.10
N ASP A 380 12.70 3.98 -19.51
CA ASP A 380 12.32 3.54 -20.84
C ASP A 380 10.92 2.87 -20.81
N SER A 381 10.26 2.81 -19.64
CA SER A 381 8.97 2.13 -19.49
C SER A 381 8.03 2.68 -18.41
N TYR A 382 8.41 2.73 -17.12
CA TYR A 382 7.50 3.17 -16.04
C TYR A 382 6.99 4.60 -16.23
N GLU A 383 7.77 5.51 -16.80
CA GLU A 383 7.31 6.89 -17.04
C GLU A 383 6.05 6.95 -17.93
N PHE A 384 5.92 6.02 -18.89
CA PHE A 384 4.71 5.90 -19.70
C PHE A 384 3.50 5.33 -18.93
N VAL A 385 3.75 4.62 -17.83
CA VAL A 385 2.73 4.14 -16.88
C VAL A 385 2.29 5.28 -15.95
N GLU A 386 3.24 6.07 -15.48
CA GLU A 386 3.04 7.22 -14.60
C GLU A 386 2.08 8.24 -15.22
N ILE A 387 2.21 8.58 -16.52
CA ILE A 387 1.45 9.68 -17.12
C ILE A 387 -0.08 9.52 -16.95
N PRO A 388 -0.68 8.38 -17.34
CA PRO A 388 -2.10 8.15 -17.08
C PRO A 388 -2.42 7.85 -15.62
N LEU A 389 -1.46 7.36 -14.83
CA LEU A 389 -1.64 7.02 -13.42
C LEU A 389 -1.71 8.26 -12.53
N ARG A 390 -0.77 9.20 -12.68
CA ARG A 390 -0.65 10.47 -11.96
C ARG A 390 -1.89 11.35 -12.10
N ALA A 391 -2.58 11.26 -13.24
CA ALA A 391 -3.86 11.93 -13.46
C ALA A 391 -5.04 11.35 -12.65
N ILE A 392 -4.92 10.12 -12.15
CA ILE A 392 -5.92 9.39 -11.36
C ILE A 392 -5.52 9.38 -9.88
N ASP A 393 -4.27 9.00 -9.59
CA ASP A 393 -3.74 8.79 -8.24
C ASP A 393 -2.26 9.26 -8.17
N PRO A 394 -2.01 10.56 -7.93
CA PRO A 394 -0.66 11.12 -7.88
C PRO A 394 0.15 10.59 -6.69
N ASP A 395 -0.47 10.44 -5.51
CA ASP A 395 0.19 9.94 -4.30
C ASP A 395 0.72 8.51 -4.51
N PHE A 396 -0.10 7.64 -5.11
CA PHE A 396 0.33 6.28 -5.42
C PHE A 396 1.42 6.26 -6.50
N THR A 397 1.37 7.17 -7.48
CA THR A 397 2.42 7.26 -8.52
C THR A 397 3.77 7.55 -7.88
N LEU A 398 3.82 8.54 -6.98
CA LEU A 398 5.02 8.92 -6.25
C LEU A 398 5.57 7.79 -5.38
N GLU A 399 4.70 7.01 -4.72
CA GLU A 399 5.12 5.84 -3.93
C GLU A 399 5.95 4.87 -4.79
N VAL A 400 5.54 4.63 -6.03
CA VAL A 400 6.23 3.70 -6.94
C VAL A 400 7.50 4.32 -7.50
N GLU A 401 7.48 5.60 -7.85
CA GLU A 401 8.68 6.37 -8.27
C GLU A 401 9.77 6.27 -7.21
N PHE A 402 9.41 6.50 -5.95
CA PHE A 402 10.31 6.35 -4.81
C PHE A 402 10.88 4.93 -4.69
N GLN A 403 10.07 3.89 -4.86
CA GLN A 403 10.55 2.50 -4.83
C GLN A 403 11.58 2.21 -5.93
N PHE A 404 11.39 2.77 -7.13
CA PHE A 404 12.38 2.64 -8.20
C PHE A 404 13.68 3.39 -7.87
N ALA A 405 13.59 4.57 -7.25
CA ALA A 405 14.75 5.32 -6.78
C ALA A 405 15.51 4.56 -5.67
N GLU A 406 14.78 4.00 -4.70
CA GLU A 406 15.33 3.18 -3.63
C GLU A 406 16.03 1.94 -4.17
N LEU A 407 15.40 1.21 -5.10
CA LEU A 407 16.02 0.07 -5.79
C LEU A 407 17.34 0.46 -6.45
N ARG A 408 17.35 1.57 -7.20
CA ARG A 408 18.57 2.10 -7.85
C ARG A 408 19.67 2.42 -6.84
N ASN A 409 19.31 3.08 -5.74
CA ASN A 409 20.25 3.45 -4.69
C ASN A 409 20.81 2.23 -3.95
N SER A 410 19.97 1.27 -3.59
CA SER A 410 20.39 0.01 -2.95
C SER A 410 21.33 -0.79 -3.85
N ILE A 411 21.12 -0.77 -5.18
CA ILE A 411 22.05 -1.40 -6.12
C ILE A 411 23.40 -0.70 -6.13
N LYS A 412 23.42 0.65 -6.18
CA LYS A 412 24.67 1.45 -6.09
C LYS A 412 25.44 1.14 -4.80
N GLN A 413 24.73 0.98 -3.69
CA GLN A 413 25.30 0.66 -2.38
C GLN A 413 25.71 -0.81 -2.23
N GLN A 414 25.43 -1.65 -3.23
CA GLN A 414 25.68 -3.09 -3.20
C GLN A 414 25.04 -3.75 -1.97
N ALA A 415 23.78 -3.38 -1.68
CA ALA A 415 22.97 -3.97 -0.62
C ALA A 415 22.84 -5.50 -0.74
N ASP A 416 22.40 -6.15 0.33
CA ASP A 416 22.16 -7.60 0.31
C ASP A 416 21.12 -7.97 -0.76
N TYR A 417 21.30 -9.11 -1.43
CA TYR A 417 20.39 -9.58 -2.48
C TYR A 417 18.94 -9.68 -2.00
N GLU A 418 18.74 -10.06 -0.74
CA GLU A 418 17.41 -10.14 -0.11
C GLU A 418 16.71 -8.77 -0.10
N GLN A 419 17.43 -7.67 0.18
CA GLN A 419 16.88 -6.32 0.13
C GLN A 419 16.52 -5.89 -1.29
N ILE A 420 17.38 -6.20 -2.28
CA ILE A 420 17.08 -5.92 -3.70
C ILE A 420 15.85 -6.70 -4.16
N GLN A 421 15.74 -7.95 -3.73
CA GLN A 421 14.61 -8.81 -4.02
C GLN A 421 13.33 -8.26 -3.38
N GLU A 422 13.35 -7.83 -2.12
CA GLU A 422 12.20 -7.22 -1.44
C GLU A 422 11.71 -5.95 -2.15
N LEU A 423 12.62 -5.05 -2.54
CA LEU A 423 12.28 -3.84 -3.31
C LEU A 423 11.69 -4.20 -4.67
N THR A 424 12.24 -5.21 -5.34
CA THR A 424 11.73 -5.69 -6.64
C THR A 424 10.33 -6.30 -6.50
N ILE A 425 10.06 -7.04 -5.42
CA ILE A 425 8.74 -7.60 -5.10
C ILE A 425 7.73 -6.46 -4.88
N ALA A 426 8.11 -5.43 -4.10
CA ALA A 426 7.27 -4.28 -3.82
C ALA A 426 6.87 -3.55 -5.12
N ILE A 427 7.85 -3.29 -6.00
CA ILE A 427 7.61 -2.70 -7.32
C ILE A 427 6.67 -3.58 -8.14
N LYS A 428 6.95 -4.89 -8.30
CA LYS A 428 6.12 -5.81 -9.10
C LYS A 428 4.65 -5.82 -8.66
N ARG A 429 4.41 -5.72 -7.35
CA ARG A 429 3.07 -5.62 -6.75
C ARG A 429 2.41 -4.28 -7.10
N ASN A 430 3.14 -3.19 -6.91
CA ASN A 430 2.63 -1.86 -7.20
C ASN A 430 2.36 -1.67 -8.71
N LEU A 431 3.06 -2.36 -9.60
CA LEU A 431 2.71 -2.41 -11.03
C LEU A 431 1.33 -3.05 -11.29
N ASP A 432 0.99 -4.15 -10.60
CA ASP A 432 -0.36 -4.75 -10.71
C ASP A 432 -1.45 -3.77 -10.25
N GLU A 433 -1.11 -2.93 -9.29
CA GLU A 433 -1.99 -1.88 -8.79
C GLU A 433 -2.08 -0.68 -9.73
N SER A 434 -0.96 -0.22 -10.32
CA SER A 434 -0.94 0.81 -11.35
C SER A 434 -1.83 0.43 -12.53
N GLU A 435 -1.73 -0.81 -13.02
CA GLU A 435 -2.62 -1.30 -14.09
C GLU A 435 -4.09 -1.26 -13.65
N ARG A 436 -4.38 -1.62 -12.39
CA ARG A 436 -5.73 -1.69 -11.86
C ARG A 436 -6.37 -0.30 -11.76
N ILE A 437 -5.63 0.68 -11.26
CA ILE A 437 -6.06 2.07 -11.14
C ILE A 437 -6.34 2.67 -12.54
N VAL A 438 -5.40 2.48 -13.47
CA VAL A 438 -5.52 3.00 -14.84
C VAL A 438 -6.63 2.30 -15.64
N SER A 439 -6.73 0.98 -15.55
CA SER A 439 -7.68 0.19 -16.35
C SER A 439 -9.10 0.20 -15.77
N GLY A 440 -9.22 0.37 -14.45
CA GLY A 440 -10.45 0.20 -13.71
C GLY A 440 -10.94 -1.25 -13.70
N THR A 441 -12.07 -1.49 -13.04
CA THR A 441 -12.61 -2.86 -12.91
C THR A 441 -13.29 -3.37 -14.19
N GLY A 442 -13.62 -2.47 -15.14
CA GLY A 442 -14.38 -2.80 -16.33
C GLY A 442 -15.77 -3.37 -16.00
N THR A 443 -16.31 -4.22 -16.88
CA THR A 443 -17.66 -4.83 -16.69
C THR A 443 -17.62 -6.33 -16.51
N LEU A 444 -16.66 -7.01 -17.15
CA LEU A 444 -16.54 -8.47 -17.13
C LEU A 444 -16.06 -8.96 -15.77
N ALA A 445 -14.98 -8.40 -15.22
CA ALA A 445 -14.44 -8.85 -13.93
C ALA A 445 -15.45 -8.69 -12.77
N PRO A 446 -16.15 -7.55 -12.59
CA PRO A 446 -17.22 -7.41 -11.61
C PRO A 446 -18.34 -8.44 -11.77
N SER A 447 -18.71 -8.76 -13.02
CA SER A 447 -19.74 -9.77 -13.29
C SER A 447 -19.29 -11.17 -12.89
N ILE A 448 -18.01 -11.51 -13.09
CA ILE A 448 -17.43 -12.78 -12.65
C ILE A 448 -17.33 -12.81 -11.13
N ALA A 449 -16.90 -11.73 -10.49
CA ALA A 449 -16.85 -11.61 -9.03
C ALA A 449 -18.25 -11.82 -8.41
N PHE A 450 -19.27 -11.13 -8.93
CA PHE A 450 -20.66 -11.28 -8.51
C PHE A 450 -21.17 -12.72 -8.68
N THR A 451 -20.98 -13.30 -9.86
CA THR A 451 -21.49 -14.66 -10.15
C THR A 451 -20.75 -15.74 -9.37
N SER A 452 -19.44 -15.58 -9.17
CA SER A 452 -18.60 -16.46 -8.34
C SER A 452 -19.03 -16.40 -6.89
N SER A 453 -19.16 -15.19 -6.33
CA SER A 453 -19.66 -14.94 -4.97
C SER A 453 -21.01 -15.60 -4.73
N PHE A 454 -21.98 -15.33 -5.61
CA PHE A 454 -23.30 -15.95 -5.58
C PHE A 454 -23.20 -17.48 -5.59
N ALA A 455 -22.41 -18.04 -6.49
CA ALA A 455 -22.34 -19.47 -6.68
C ALA A 455 -21.65 -20.19 -5.51
N ILE A 456 -20.64 -19.57 -4.87
CA ILE A 456 -20.00 -20.08 -3.65
C ILE A 456 -21.04 -20.20 -2.53
N ILE A 457 -21.66 -19.09 -2.11
CA ILE A 457 -22.58 -19.12 -0.96
C ILE A 457 -23.81 -19.99 -1.26
N PHE A 458 -24.30 -19.95 -2.49
CA PHE A 458 -25.43 -20.76 -2.92
C PHE A 458 -25.10 -22.25 -2.86
N ARG A 459 -23.90 -22.66 -3.26
CA ARG A 459 -23.45 -24.06 -3.18
C ARG A 459 -23.37 -24.52 -1.72
N GLU A 460 -22.57 -23.85 -0.90
CA GLU A 460 -22.33 -24.29 0.49
C GLU A 460 -23.62 -24.24 1.31
N GLY A 461 -24.41 -23.18 1.11
CA GLY A 461 -25.69 -23.04 1.77
C GLY A 461 -26.74 -24.06 1.30
N LEU A 462 -26.72 -24.49 0.03
CA LEU A 462 -27.67 -25.49 -0.48
C LEU A 462 -27.50 -26.82 0.26
N GLU A 463 -26.27 -27.27 0.51
CA GLU A 463 -26.00 -28.50 1.25
C GLU A 463 -26.57 -28.44 2.67
N SER A 464 -26.31 -27.33 3.36
CA SER A 464 -26.87 -27.04 4.68
C SER A 464 -28.40 -27.06 4.67
N VAL A 465 -29.04 -26.36 3.71
CA VAL A 465 -30.51 -26.32 3.59
C VAL A 465 -31.09 -27.71 3.30
N LEU A 466 -30.45 -28.52 2.45
CA LEU A 466 -30.92 -29.87 2.12
C LEU A 466 -30.84 -30.81 3.33
N ILE A 467 -29.71 -30.81 4.06
CA ILE A 467 -29.51 -31.69 5.22
C ILE A 467 -30.45 -31.27 6.37
N LEU A 468 -30.44 -29.98 6.73
CA LEU A 468 -31.27 -29.46 7.81
C LEU A 468 -32.77 -29.57 7.48
N GLY A 469 -33.13 -29.29 6.22
CA GLY A 469 -34.49 -29.50 5.72
C GLY A 469 -34.94 -30.95 5.89
N ALA A 470 -34.11 -31.92 5.52
CA ALA A 470 -34.41 -33.34 5.71
C ALA A 470 -34.59 -33.72 7.20
N ILE A 471 -33.76 -33.19 8.10
CA ILE A 471 -33.87 -33.42 9.55
C ILE A 471 -35.16 -32.81 10.10
N VAL A 472 -35.49 -31.57 9.73
CA VAL A 472 -36.71 -30.87 10.18
C VAL A 472 -37.95 -31.60 9.66
N THR A 473 -37.98 -32.00 8.38
CA THR A 473 -39.08 -32.79 7.80
C THR A 473 -39.21 -34.15 8.48
N TYR A 474 -38.10 -34.80 8.84
CA TYR A 474 -38.13 -36.06 9.60
C TYR A 474 -38.77 -35.87 10.99
N LEU A 475 -38.38 -34.81 11.72
CA LEU A 475 -38.95 -34.50 13.03
C LEU A 475 -40.45 -34.14 12.95
N GLU A 476 -40.88 -33.50 11.87
CA GLU A 476 -42.29 -33.26 11.57
C GLU A 476 -43.05 -34.57 11.34
N ALA A 477 -42.52 -35.44 10.49
CA ALA A 477 -43.12 -36.74 10.19
C ALA A 477 -43.18 -37.65 11.42
N SER A 478 -42.18 -37.60 12.30
CA SER A 478 -42.12 -38.39 13.53
C SER A 478 -42.87 -37.77 14.72
N ARG A 479 -43.60 -36.66 14.53
CA ARG A 479 -44.30 -35.90 15.58
C ARG A 479 -43.42 -35.38 16.74
N ASN A 480 -42.11 -35.26 16.54
CA ASN A 480 -41.16 -34.79 17.55
C ASN A 480 -40.75 -33.33 17.31
N THR A 481 -41.74 -32.47 17.07
CA THR A 481 -41.53 -31.06 16.72
C THR A 481 -40.88 -30.24 17.84
N GLN A 482 -40.94 -30.73 19.08
CA GLN A 482 -40.31 -30.11 20.25
C GLN A 482 -38.79 -29.95 20.12
N TYR A 483 -38.12 -30.80 19.31
CA TYR A 483 -36.67 -30.72 19.14
C TYR A 483 -36.20 -29.70 18.08
N LYS A 484 -37.13 -29.13 17.29
CA LYS A 484 -36.78 -28.17 16.22
C LYS A 484 -36.06 -26.92 16.73
N LYS A 485 -36.46 -26.40 17.89
CA LYS A 485 -35.83 -25.22 18.50
C LYS A 485 -34.33 -25.41 18.74
N TYR A 486 -33.91 -26.63 19.06
CA TYR A 486 -32.52 -26.96 19.31
C TYR A 486 -31.69 -27.06 18.04
N ILE A 487 -32.30 -27.44 16.91
CA ILE A 487 -31.67 -27.34 15.60
C ILE A 487 -31.35 -25.86 15.30
N TYR A 488 -32.31 -24.96 15.50
CA TYR A 488 -32.11 -23.52 15.27
C TYR A 488 -31.02 -22.93 16.18
N TYR A 489 -30.92 -23.35 17.44
CA TYR A 489 -29.81 -22.92 18.31
C TYR A 489 -28.44 -23.35 17.76
N GLY A 490 -28.32 -24.58 17.26
CA GLY A 490 -27.06 -25.01 16.63
C GLY A 490 -26.74 -24.26 15.33
N ILE A 491 -27.76 -23.90 14.54
CA ILE A 491 -27.57 -23.06 13.33
C ILE A 491 -27.07 -21.66 13.72
N LEU A 492 -27.72 -21.00 14.68
CA LEU A 492 -27.29 -19.67 15.15
C LEU A 492 -25.89 -19.69 15.75
N ALA A 493 -25.57 -20.72 16.53
CA ALA A 493 -24.23 -20.91 17.07
C ALA A 493 -23.18 -21.12 15.97
N ALA A 494 -23.51 -21.88 14.91
CA ALA A 494 -22.61 -22.07 13.78
C ALA A 494 -22.39 -20.79 12.96
N ILE A 495 -23.45 -19.99 12.73
CA ILE A 495 -23.33 -18.69 12.06
C ILE A 495 -22.42 -17.76 12.90
N GLY A 496 -22.63 -17.70 14.22
CA GLY A 496 -21.77 -16.93 15.12
C GLY A 496 -20.32 -17.42 15.09
N ALA A 497 -20.09 -18.73 15.14
CA ALA A 497 -18.75 -19.30 15.03
C ALA A 497 -18.09 -19.03 13.67
N THR A 498 -18.86 -19.02 12.58
CA THR A 498 -18.38 -18.67 11.23
C THR A 498 -17.95 -17.21 11.17
N ALA A 499 -18.74 -16.29 11.74
CA ALA A 499 -18.37 -14.87 11.83
C ALA A 499 -17.10 -14.67 12.67
N VAL A 500 -16.96 -15.37 13.79
CA VAL A 500 -15.72 -15.36 14.59
C VAL A 500 -14.54 -15.89 13.79
N THR A 501 -14.73 -16.97 13.03
CA THR A 501 -13.69 -17.55 12.17
C THR A 501 -13.25 -16.56 11.09
N TRP A 502 -14.20 -15.82 10.48
CA TRP A 502 -13.89 -14.75 9.53
C TRP A 502 -13.02 -13.66 10.17
N VAL A 503 -13.42 -13.14 11.34
CA VAL A 503 -12.65 -12.09 12.03
C VAL A 503 -11.24 -12.57 12.38
N ILE A 504 -11.09 -13.81 12.87
CA ILE A 504 -9.78 -14.39 13.15
C ILE A 504 -8.95 -14.52 11.87
N ALA A 505 -9.55 -15.00 10.77
CA ALA A 505 -8.85 -15.15 9.51
C ALA A 505 -8.37 -13.80 8.95
N SER A 506 -9.23 -12.78 8.95
CA SER A 506 -8.87 -11.42 8.54
C SER A 506 -7.75 -10.85 9.42
N TYR A 507 -7.87 -10.94 10.74
CA TYR A 507 -6.88 -10.41 11.68
C TYR A 507 -5.49 -11.06 11.53
N ILE A 508 -5.44 -12.38 11.26
CA ILE A 508 -4.18 -13.09 11.01
C ILE A 508 -3.50 -12.58 9.74
N ILE A 509 -4.27 -12.30 8.68
CA ILE A 509 -3.72 -11.77 7.43
C ILE A 509 -3.18 -10.36 7.64
N ASP A 510 -3.93 -9.50 8.34
CA ASP A 510 -3.57 -8.09 8.56
C ASP A 510 -2.28 -7.91 9.39
N ILE A 511 -2.05 -8.73 10.42
CA ILE A 511 -0.86 -8.63 11.30
C ILE A 511 0.42 -9.09 10.62
N SER A 512 0.32 -9.96 9.61
CA SER A 512 1.47 -10.71 9.12
C SER A 512 2.33 -9.91 8.12
N GLY A 513 2.43 -8.58 8.26
CA GLY A 513 2.94 -7.63 7.26
C GLY A 513 4.18 -8.04 6.46
N VAL A 514 5.15 -8.74 7.05
CA VAL A 514 6.40 -9.20 6.39
C VAL A 514 6.21 -10.47 5.52
N ASN A 515 5.09 -11.17 5.63
CA ASN A 515 4.80 -12.42 4.88
C ASN A 515 3.36 -12.45 4.33
N ARG A 516 2.75 -11.28 4.11
CA ARG A 516 1.36 -11.21 3.67
C ARG A 516 1.16 -11.94 2.34
N GLU A 517 2.09 -11.78 1.43
CA GLU A 517 2.10 -12.35 0.08
C GLU A 517 2.16 -13.88 0.13
N LEU A 518 3.06 -14.42 0.98
CA LEU A 518 3.16 -15.86 1.21
C LEU A 518 1.85 -16.41 1.80
N ILE A 519 1.21 -15.67 2.70
CA ILE A 519 -0.07 -16.06 3.30
C ILE A 519 -1.19 -16.03 2.27
N GLU A 520 -1.25 -15.02 1.39
CA GLU A 520 -2.22 -14.94 0.30
C GLU A 520 -2.05 -16.11 -0.68
N ALA A 521 -0.81 -16.43 -1.06
CA ALA A 521 -0.49 -17.60 -1.89
C ALA A 521 -0.90 -18.92 -1.21
N ILE A 522 -0.58 -19.11 0.07
CA ILE A 522 -0.96 -20.29 0.85
C ILE A 522 -2.48 -20.40 0.98
N ALA A 523 -3.17 -19.29 1.22
CA ALA A 523 -4.62 -19.24 1.30
C ALA A 523 -5.26 -19.66 -0.02
N ALA A 524 -4.76 -19.13 -1.15
CA ALA A 524 -5.21 -19.48 -2.49
C ALA A 524 -4.96 -20.97 -2.84
N LEU A 525 -3.78 -21.50 -2.51
CA LEU A 525 -3.47 -22.94 -2.66
C LEU A 525 -4.37 -23.81 -1.79
N SER A 526 -4.59 -23.41 -0.54
CA SER A 526 -5.46 -24.13 0.40
C SER A 526 -6.90 -24.16 -0.11
N ALA A 527 -7.42 -23.01 -0.56
CA ALA A 527 -8.74 -22.92 -1.18
C ALA A 527 -8.83 -23.79 -2.45
N THR A 528 -7.80 -23.79 -3.29
CA THR A 528 -7.70 -24.66 -4.48
C THR A 528 -7.78 -26.14 -4.11
N ALA A 529 -7.02 -26.58 -3.12
CA ALA A 529 -6.99 -27.98 -2.67
C ALA A 529 -8.35 -28.42 -2.09
N VAL A 530 -8.99 -27.57 -1.30
CA VAL A 530 -10.33 -27.82 -0.75
C VAL A 530 -11.37 -27.86 -1.86
N LEU A 531 -11.38 -26.90 -2.78
CA LEU A 531 -12.29 -26.89 -3.93
C LEU A 531 -12.13 -28.15 -4.79
N PHE A 532 -10.89 -28.56 -5.03
CA PHE A 532 -10.59 -29.81 -5.74
C PHE A 532 -11.17 -31.01 -5.01
N TYR A 533 -10.88 -31.15 -3.71
CA TYR A 533 -11.38 -32.25 -2.89
C TYR A 533 -12.91 -32.32 -2.89
N VAL A 534 -13.59 -31.21 -2.62
CA VAL A 534 -15.06 -31.16 -2.50
C VAL A 534 -15.75 -31.39 -3.85
N SER A 535 -15.17 -30.87 -4.94
CA SER A 535 -15.67 -31.09 -6.30
C SER A 535 -15.75 -32.59 -6.65
N PHE A 536 -14.80 -33.40 -6.19
CA PHE A 536 -14.82 -34.85 -6.38
C PHE A 536 -15.59 -35.61 -5.31
N TRP A 537 -15.68 -35.08 -4.09
CA TRP A 537 -16.47 -35.67 -3.03
C TRP A 537 -17.95 -35.84 -3.43
N VAL A 538 -18.54 -34.80 -4.02
CA VAL A 538 -19.94 -34.80 -4.50
C VAL A 538 -20.19 -35.88 -5.56
N LEU A 539 -19.17 -36.21 -6.37
CA LEU A 539 -19.26 -37.27 -7.38
C LEU A 539 -19.36 -38.68 -6.76
N ASN A 540 -18.91 -38.86 -5.52
CA ASN A 540 -18.92 -40.16 -4.86
C ASN A 540 -20.27 -40.41 -4.16
N LYS A 541 -21.33 -40.71 -4.95
CA LYS A 541 -22.72 -40.99 -4.50
C LYS A 541 -22.87 -41.99 -3.33
N ILE A 542 -21.86 -42.82 -3.09
CA ILE A 542 -21.85 -43.84 -2.02
C ILE A 542 -21.77 -43.18 -0.63
N GLU A 543 -21.12 -42.03 -0.52
CA GLU A 543 -20.91 -41.36 0.77
C GLU A 543 -22.14 -40.59 1.23
N HIS A 544 -22.81 -39.84 0.35
CA HIS A 544 -24.06 -39.15 0.69
C HIS A 544 -25.15 -40.10 1.22
N LYS A 545 -25.28 -41.30 0.65
CA LYS A 545 -26.28 -42.27 1.11
C LYS A 545 -25.94 -42.79 2.51
N ARG A 546 -24.68 -43.15 2.76
CA ARG A 546 -24.19 -43.63 4.06
C ARG A 546 -24.28 -42.53 5.13
N TRP A 547 -23.92 -41.30 4.78
CA TRP A 547 -24.06 -40.15 5.66
C TRP A 547 -25.51 -39.89 6.04
N MET A 548 -26.43 -39.92 5.05
CA MET A 548 -27.86 -39.75 5.33
C MET A 548 -28.42 -40.88 6.21
N GLU A 549 -27.95 -42.13 6.03
CA GLU A 549 -28.30 -43.25 6.91
C GLU A 549 -27.74 -43.05 8.33
N PHE A 550 -26.51 -42.56 8.46
CA PHE A 550 -25.91 -42.19 9.75
C PHE A 550 -26.68 -41.07 10.46
N VAL A 551 -27.02 -40.00 9.73
CA VAL A 551 -27.83 -38.88 10.25
C VAL A 551 -29.18 -39.38 10.73
N LYS A 552 -29.88 -40.20 9.92
CA LYS A 552 -31.16 -40.81 10.32
C LYS A 552 -31.01 -41.66 11.58
N ALA A 553 -29.96 -42.48 11.66
CA ALA A 553 -29.71 -43.31 12.83
C ALA A 553 -29.45 -42.48 14.09
N LYS A 554 -28.64 -41.42 14.00
CA LYS A 554 -28.36 -40.50 15.12
C LYS A 554 -29.58 -39.69 15.55
N VAL A 555 -30.35 -39.17 14.59
CA VAL A 555 -31.59 -38.44 14.87
C VAL A 555 -32.61 -39.36 15.52
N TRP A 556 -32.76 -40.60 15.04
CA TRP A 556 -33.62 -41.60 15.67
C TRP A 556 -33.17 -41.90 17.10
N GLN A 557 -31.88 -42.20 17.31
CA GLN A 557 -31.33 -42.47 18.64
C GLN A 557 -31.52 -41.28 19.61
N ALA A 558 -31.26 -40.06 19.15
CA ALA A 558 -31.43 -38.84 19.95
C ALA A 558 -32.89 -38.60 20.32
N THR A 559 -33.80 -38.88 19.38
CA THR A 559 -35.24 -38.81 19.60
C THR A 559 -35.68 -39.82 20.66
N THR A 560 -35.16 -41.06 20.63
CA THR A 560 -35.50 -42.11 21.60
C THR A 560 -34.88 -41.85 22.98
N THR A 561 -33.68 -41.27 23.04
CA THR A 561 -32.96 -40.99 24.29
C THR A 561 -33.30 -39.62 24.91
N GLY A 562 -34.04 -38.78 24.18
CA GLY A 562 -34.36 -37.41 24.60
C GLY A 562 -33.18 -36.43 24.60
N SER A 563 -32.05 -36.81 23.97
CA SER A 563 -30.82 -36.01 24.00
C SER A 563 -30.91 -34.79 23.09
N VAL A 564 -31.18 -33.65 23.70
CA VAL A 564 -31.23 -32.32 23.05
C VAL A 564 -29.89 -31.92 22.43
N MET A 565 -28.78 -32.26 23.09
CA MET A 565 -27.43 -31.87 22.67
C MET A 565 -27.07 -32.42 21.28
N VAL A 566 -27.58 -33.61 20.93
CA VAL A 566 -27.33 -34.19 19.61
C VAL A 566 -27.93 -33.32 18.50
N PHE A 567 -29.10 -32.72 18.70
CA PHE A 567 -29.72 -31.85 17.69
C PHE A 567 -28.94 -30.54 17.50
N VAL A 568 -28.45 -29.96 18.60
CA VAL A 568 -27.62 -28.74 18.56
C VAL A 568 -26.29 -29.03 17.86
N MET A 569 -25.56 -30.07 18.30
CA MET A 569 -24.25 -30.40 17.74
C MET A 569 -24.34 -30.84 16.27
N LEU A 570 -25.37 -31.62 15.92
CA LEU A 570 -25.56 -32.07 14.54
C LEU A 570 -25.82 -30.89 13.61
N SER A 571 -26.69 -29.94 13.98
CA SER A 571 -26.92 -28.76 13.15
C SER A 571 -25.73 -27.81 13.16
N PHE A 572 -25.05 -27.66 14.31
CA PHE A 572 -23.84 -26.86 14.42
C PHE A 572 -22.75 -27.35 13.46
N PHE A 573 -22.32 -28.61 13.55
CA PHE A 573 -21.25 -29.12 12.69
C PHE A 573 -21.64 -29.17 11.21
N THR A 574 -22.92 -29.42 10.91
CA THR A 574 -23.40 -29.39 9.53
C THR A 574 -23.24 -27.98 8.94
N VAL A 575 -23.67 -26.94 9.65
CA VAL A 575 -23.59 -25.56 9.14
C VAL A 575 -22.18 -24.99 9.24
N TYR A 576 -21.47 -25.25 10.34
CA TYR A 576 -20.13 -24.72 10.57
C TYR A 576 -19.12 -25.25 9.57
N ARG A 577 -19.23 -26.51 9.12
CA ARG A 577 -18.38 -27.04 8.04
C ARG A 577 -18.53 -26.21 6.76
N GLU A 578 -19.77 -26.00 6.32
CA GLU A 578 -20.07 -25.18 5.14
C GLU A 578 -19.67 -23.72 5.34
N GLY A 579 -19.86 -23.19 6.55
CA GLY A 579 -19.43 -21.84 6.94
C GLY A 579 -17.92 -21.67 6.91
N PHE A 580 -17.15 -22.66 7.38
CA PHE A 580 -15.69 -22.67 7.33
C PHE A 580 -15.18 -22.69 5.89
N GLU A 581 -15.74 -23.54 5.03
CA GLU A 581 -15.42 -23.55 3.60
C GLU A 581 -15.78 -22.21 2.95
N THR A 582 -16.94 -21.63 3.28
CA THR A 582 -17.34 -20.30 2.81
C THR A 582 -16.32 -19.23 3.20
N VAL A 583 -15.85 -19.22 4.47
CA VAL A 583 -14.83 -18.26 4.92
C VAL A 583 -13.55 -18.42 4.11
N LEU A 584 -13.04 -19.65 3.94
CA LEU A 584 -11.84 -19.89 3.16
C LEU A 584 -11.95 -19.38 1.71
N PHE A 585 -13.09 -19.63 1.04
CA PHE A 585 -13.27 -19.20 -0.34
C PHE A 585 -13.43 -17.70 -0.48
N TYR A 586 -14.13 -17.05 0.45
CA TYR A 586 -14.29 -15.60 0.44
C TYR A 586 -13.00 -14.86 0.82
N GLN A 587 -12.15 -15.45 1.67
CA GLN A 587 -10.82 -14.92 1.98
C GLN A 587 -9.88 -15.00 0.77
N ALA A 588 -9.88 -16.12 0.04
CA ALA A 588 -9.14 -16.18 -1.23
C ALA A 588 -9.70 -15.19 -2.26
N MET A 589 -11.03 -15.06 -2.34
CA MET A 589 -11.66 -14.15 -3.30
C MET A 589 -11.45 -12.66 -2.99
N SER A 590 -11.30 -12.26 -1.71
CA SER A 590 -11.09 -10.86 -1.36
C SER A 590 -9.78 -10.28 -1.90
N GLY A 591 -8.70 -11.08 -1.96
CA GLY A 591 -7.44 -10.64 -2.59
C GLY A 591 -7.61 -10.40 -4.09
N PHE A 592 -8.30 -11.30 -4.78
CA PHE A 592 -8.45 -11.21 -6.24
C PHE A 592 -9.49 -10.16 -6.67
N ALA A 593 -10.51 -9.91 -5.84
CA ALA A 593 -11.64 -9.05 -6.13
C ALA A 593 -11.48 -7.60 -5.60
N LYS A 594 -10.24 -7.12 -5.47
CA LYS A 594 -9.94 -5.74 -5.05
C LYS A 594 -10.71 -4.72 -5.92
N TYR A 595 -11.33 -3.73 -5.27
CA TYR A 595 -12.26 -2.73 -5.85
C TYR A 595 -13.58 -3.29 -6.41
N MET A 596 -13.86 -4.59 -6.22
CA MET A 596 -15.08 -5.26 -6.65
C MET A 596 -15.88 -5.83 -5.47
N GLU A 597 -15.60 -5.37 -4.25
CA GLU A 597 -16.17 -5.86 -2.98
C GLU A 597 -17.69 -5.69 -2.96
N VAL A 598 -18.21 -4.61 -3.55
CA VAL A 598 -19.65 -4.36 -3.67
C VAL A 598 -20.31 -5.45 -4.50
N TYR A 599 -19.71 -5.86 -5.61
CA TYR A 599 -20.24 -6.93 -6.47
C TYR A 599 -20.18 -8.28 -5.78
N VAL A 600 -19.09 -8.55 -5.05
CA VAL A 600 -18.98 -9.72 -4.17
C VAL A 600 -20.10 -9.71 -3.13
N GLY A 601 -20.31 -8.60 -2.42
CA GLY A 601 -21.36 -8.46 -1.41
C GLY A 601 -22.77 -8.64 -1.99
N LEU A 602 -23.04 -8.08 -3.16
CA LEU A 602 -24.32 -8.26 -3.87
C LEU A 602 -24.54 -9.72 -4.26
N GLY A 603 -23.52 -10.41 -4.74
CA GLY A 603 -23.57 -11.83 -5.06
C GLY A 603 -23.89 -12.67 -3.82
N PHE A 604 -23.24 -12.36 -2.69
CA PHE A 604 -23.45 -13.02 -1.41
C PHE A 604 -24.89 -12.84 -0.90
N VAL A 605 -25.37 -11.60 -0.86
CA VAL A 605 -26.74 -11.27 -0.41
C VAL A 605 -27.79 -11.95 -1.28
N LEU A 606 -27.62 -11.91 -2.61
CA LEU A 606 -28.55 -12.56 -3.53
C LEU A 606 -28.53 -14.09 -3.38
N GLY A 607 -27.35 -14.66 -3.11
CA GLY A 607 -27.19 -16.08 -2.82
C GLY A 607 -27.95 -16.50 -1.56
N ILE A 608 -27.79 -15.77 -0.45
CA ILE A 608 -28.56 -15.99 0.79
C ILE A 608 -30.07 -15.86 0.54
N ALA A 609 -30.50 -14.80 -0.15
CA ALA A 609 -31.91 -14.61 -0.47
C ALA A 609 -32.47 -15.80 -1.28
N SER A 610 -31.71 -16.30 -2.25
CA SER A 610 -32.07 -17.46 -3.05
C SER A 610 -32.18 -18.74 -2.22
N LEU A 611 -31.28 -18.95 -1.25
CA LEU A 611 -31.34 -20.08 -0.32
C LEU A 611 -32.57 -20.02 0.58
N LEU A 612 -32.93 -18.85 1.09
CA LEU A 612 -34.15 -18.66 1.88
C LEU A 612 -35.39 -18.99 1.05
N VAL A 613 -35.47 -18.48 -0.20
CA VAL A 613 -36.54 -18.82 -1.14
C VAL A 613 -36.63 -20.33 -1.38
N LEU A 614 -35.49 -20.99 -1.62
CA LEU A 614 -35.45 -22.45 -1.81
C LEU A 614 -35.92 -23.22 -0.59
N TYR A 615 -35.49 -22.83 0.61
CA TYR A 615 -35.97 -23.42 1.86
C TYR A 615 -37.50 -23.33 1.99
N PHE A 616 -38.08 -22.16 1.73
CA PHE A 616 -39.54 -21.97 1.74
C PHE A 616 -40.26 -22.80 0.68
N ILE A 617 -39.71 -22.88 -0.53
CA ILE A 617 -40.25 -23.70 -1.62
C ILE A 617 -40.24 -25.18 -1.23
N MET A 618 -39.12 -25.70 -0.72
CA MET A 618 -39.00 -27.09 -0.28
C MET A 618 -40.01 -27.41 0.81
N LYS A 619 -40.14 -26.53 1.80
CA LYS A 619 -41.07 -26.69 2.92
C LYS A 619 -42.52 -26.70 2.47
N LYS A 620 -42.92 -25.84 1.54
CA LYS A 620 -44.33 -25.66 1.13
C LYS A 620 -44.77 -26.63 0.03
N LEU A 621 -43.89 -26.92 -0.93
CA LEU A 621 -44.26 -27.66 -2.14
C LEU A 621 -43.86 -29.14 -2.12
N GLY A 622 -42.99 -29.57 -1.20
CA GLY A 622 -42.52 -30.97 -1.12
C GLY A 622 -41.92 -31.49 -2.44
N LYS A 623 -41.61 -30.59 -3.39
CA LYS A 623 -41.16 -30.92 -4.73
C LYS A 623 -39.73 -31.45 -4.64
N LYS A 624 -39.48 -32.57 -5.30
CA LYS A 624 -38.14 -33.15 -5.43
C LYS A 624 -37.29 -32.20 -6.28
N LEU A 625 -36.31 -31.55 -5.68
CA LEU A 625 -35.32 -30.76 -6.42
C LEU A 625 -34.60 -31.69 -7.42
N PRO A 626 -34.28 -31.21 -8.64
CA PRO A 626 -33.48 -31.96 -9.59
C PRO A 626 -32.01 -31.96 -9.13
N LEU A 627 -31.73 -32.66 -8.03
CA LEU A 627 -30.42 -32.69 -7.36
C LEU A 627 -29.28 -33.02 -8.33
N ARG A 628 -29.53 -33.87 -9.33
CA ARG A 628 -28.52 -34.22 -10.34
C ARG A 628 -28.07 -33.02 -11.20
N ALA A 629 -29.00 -32.13 -11.57
CA ALA A 629 -28.67 -30.95 -12.36
C ALA A 629 -27.97 -29.89 -11.51
N LEU A 630 -28.46 -29.68 -10.28
CA LEU A 630 -27.84 -28.76 -9.32
C LEU A 630 -26.41 -29.18 -8.97
N PHE A 631 -26.19 -30.45 -8.63
CA PHE A 631 -24.84 -30.94 -8.33
C PHE A 631 -23.89 -30.91 -9.53
N GLY A 632 -24.40 -31.10 -10.76
CA GLY A 632 -23.58 -30.95 -11.97
C GLY A 632 -23.14 -29.50 -12.20
N LEU A 633 -24.06 -28.54 -11.98
CA LEU A 633 -23.77 -27.11 -12.08
C LEU A 633 -22.77 -26.66 -11.01
N THR A 634 -23.00 -27.00 -9.74
CA THR A 634 -22.13 -26.59 -8.63
C THR A 634 -20.74 -27.22 -8.73
N MET A 635 -20.64 -28.44 -9.27
CA MET A 635 -19.34 -29.06 -9.58
C MET A 635 -18.60 -28.30 -10.68
N GLY A 636 -19.29 -27.86 -11.74
CA GLY A 636 -18.69 -27.07 -12.81
C GLY A 636 -18.13 -25.73 -12.30
N VAL A 637 -18.90 -25.04 -11.45
CA VAL A 637 -18.44 -23.81 -10.79
C VAL A 637 -17.25 -24.09 -9.88
N GLY A 638 -17.31 -25.13 -9.04
CA GLY A 638 -16.19 -25.49 -8.16
C GLY A 638 -14.91 -25.81 -8.92
N ALA A 639 -15.03 -26.49 -10.05
CA ALA A 639 -13.91 -26.76 -10.94
C ALA A 639 -13.33 -25.47 -11.55
N TYR A 640 -14.19 -24.56 -12.02
CA TYR A 640 -13.77 -23.24 -12.52
C TYR A 640 -13.00 -22.47 -11.45
N LEU A 641 -13.58 -22.31 -10.25
CA LEU A 641 -12.95 -21.55 -9.17
C LEU A 641 -11.62 -22.18 -8.72
N SER A 642 -11.54 -23.52 -8.67
CA SER A 642 -10.30 -24.22 -8.34
C SER A 642 -9.20 -23.94 -9.37
N ILE A 643 -9.53 -23.92 -10.66
CA ILE A 643 -8.57 -23.60 -11.73
C ILE A 643 -8.16 -22.13 -11.67
N ALA A 644 -9.10 -21.22 -11.44
CA ALA A 644 -8.81 -19.79 -11.30
C ALA A 644 -7.90 -19.52 -10.09
N PHE A 645 -8.25 -20.05 -8.92
CA PHE A 645 -7.46 -19.89 -7.70
C PHE A 645 -6.07 -20.52 -7.81
N LEU A 646 -5.92 -21.64 -8.53
CA LEU A 646 -4.59 -22.22 -8.80
C LEU A 646 -3.72 -21.27 -9.63
N GLY A 647 -4.32 -20.63 -10.65
CA GLY A 647 -3.62 -19.67 -11.49
C GLY A 647 -3.13 -18.47 -10.68
N ASN A 648 -4.00 -17.87 -9.87
CA ASN A 648 -3.62 -16.78 -8.97
C ASN A 648 -2.57 -17.22 -7.94
N ALA A 649 -2.74 -18.39 -7.32
CA ALA A 649 -1.79 -18.90 -6.33
C ALA A 649 -0.37 -19.04 -6.91
N ILE A 650 -0.27 -19.52 -8.15
CA ILE A 650 1.03 -19.63 -8.83
C ILE A 650 1.57 -18.25 -9.16
N ARG A 651 0.72 -17.33 -9.60
CA ARG A 651 1.12 -15.94 -9.85
C ARG A 651 1.66 -15.26 -8.59
N GLU A 652 1.00 -15.41 -7.43
CA GLU A 652 1.51 -14.87 -6.16
C GLU A 652 2.88 -15.47 -5.82
N LEU A 653 3.06 -16.78 -6.01
CA LEU A 653 4.36 -17.44 -5.82
C LEU A 653 5.44 -16.99 -6.83
N GLN A 654 5.04 -16.51 -8.01
CA GLN A 654 5.95 -15.90 -8.98
C GLN A 654 6.37 -14.50 -8.53
N ILE A 655 5.43 -13.71 -7.99
CA ILE A 655 5.73 -12.35 -7.49
C ILE A 655 6.78 -12.40 -6.39
N ILE A 656 6.72 -13.37 -5.48
CA ILE A 656 7.71 -13.54 -4.39
C ILE A 656 8.89 -14.47 -4.74
N GLU A 657 9.15 -14.71 -6.03
CA GLU A 657 10.31 -15.47 -6.53
C GLU A 657 10.43 -16.94 -6.04
N ILE A 658 9.34 -17.54 -5.55
CA ILE A 658 9.34 -18.97 -5.16
C ILE A 658 9.19 -19.87 -6.39
N ILE A 659 8.42 -19.42 -7.38
CA ILE A 659 8.22 -20.11 -8.66
C ILE A 659 8.83 -19.24 -9.76
N PRO A 660 9.60 -19.82 -10.71
CA PRO A 660 10.18 -19.06 -11.80
C PRO A 660 9.10 -18.39 -12.65
N TYR A 661 9.43 -17.21 -13.17
CA TYR A 661 8.62 -16.50 -14.14
C TYR A 661 9.10 -16.83 -15.57
N THR A 662 8.24 -17.44 -16.38
CA THR A 662 8.47 -17.61 -17.82
C THR A 662 7.33 -16.96 -18.62
N GLY A 663 7.59 -15.78 -19.18
CA GLY A 663 6.64 -15.05 -20.02
C GLY A 663 6.22 -15.81 -21.28
N LEU A 664 4.92 -15.83 -21.57
CA LEU A 664 4.29 -16.36 -22.79
C LEU A 664 3.57 -15.25 -23.58
N ILE A 665 4.00 -14.01 -23.40
CA ILE A 665 3.46 -12.84 -24.11
C ILE A 665 3.60 -13.08 -25.63
N GLY A 666 2.54 -12.78 -26.37
CA GLY A 666 2.46 -13.03 -27.82
C GLY A 666 2.02 -14.45 -28.22
N ILE A 667 2.03 -15.42 -27.30
CA ILE A 667 1.48 -16.77 -27.51
C ILE A 667 0.07 -16.85 -26.90
N ILE A 668 -0.08 -16.34 -25.67
CA ILE A 668 -1.33 -16.32 -24.93
C ILE A 668 -1.82 -14.88 -24.83
N PRO A 669 -3.10 -14.59 -25.10
CA PRO A 669 -3.65 -13.25 -24.93
C PRO A 669 -3.49 -12.77 -23.49
N ARG A 670 -2.89 -11.59 -23.31
CA ARG A 670 -2.81 -10.91 -22.02
C ARG A 670 -4.20 -10.38 -21.66
N LEU A 671 -4.76 -10.85 -20.56
CA LEU A 671 -5.99 -10.29 -20.01
C LEU A 671 -5.66 -9.06 -19.16
N ASP A 672 -6.63 -8.16 -19.03
CA ASP A 672 -6.61 -7.10 -18.03
C ASP A 672 -6.42 -7.69 -16.63
N ILE A 673 -5.65 -7.03 -15.76
CA ILE A 673 -5.31 -7.55 -14.43
C ILE A 673 -6.53 -7.99 -13.59
N ASN A 674 -7.64 -7.25 -13.64
CA ASN A 674 -8.85 -7.62 -12.90
C ASN A 674 -9.49 -8.89 -13.47
N LEU A 675 -9.48 -9.03 -14.80
CA LEU A 675 -10.01 -10.21 -15.47
C LEU A 675 -9.07 -11.42 -15.32
N ALA A 676 -7.76 -11.20 -15.34
CA ALA A 676 -6.75 -12.20 -15.04
C ALA A 676 -6.96 -12.73 -13.62
N ALA A 677 -7.08 -11.86 -12.61
CA ALA A 677 -7.33 -12.24 -11.22
C ALA A 677 -8.65 -13.01 -11.02
N MET A 678 -9.70 -12.69 -11.79
CA MET A 678 -10.97 -13.43 -11.72
C MET A 678 -10.93 -14.80 -12.41
N THR A 679 -10.03 -15.00 -13.36
CA THR A 679 -9.94 -16.23 -14.18
C THR A 679 -8.71 -17.09 -13.85
N GLY A 680 -7.73 -16.55 -13.13
CA GLY A 680 -6.41 -17.14 -12.92
C GLY A 680 -5.51 -17.17 -14.15
N ILE A 681 -5.91 -16.55 -15.26
CA ILE A 681 -5.19 -16.67 -16.54
C ILE A 681 -4.17 -15.52 -16.60
N TYR A 682 -2.92 -15.87 -16.36
CA TYR A 682 -1.77 -14.99 -16.58
C TYR A 682 -0.96 -15.53 -17.76
N PRO A 683 -0.30 -14.67 -18.56
CA PRO A 683 0.49 -15.11 -19.70
C PRO A 683 1.85 -15.67 -19.27
N THR A 684 1.88 -16.61 -18.32
CA THR A 684 3.10 -17.29 -17.86
C THR A 684 2.99 -18.81 -18.06
N LEU A 685 4.12 -19.47 -18.30
CA LEU A 685 4.13 -20.91 -18.59
C LEU A 685 3.61 -21.72 -17.40
N GLU A 686 4.05 -21.38 -16.20
CA GLU A 686 3.80 -22.11 -14.97
C GLU A 686 2.32 -22.07 -14.60
N THR A 687 1.68 -20.89 -14.67
CA THR A 687 0.25 -20.73 -14.40
C THR A 687 -0.59 -21.52 -15.39
N ILE A 688 -0.31 -21.40 -16.69
CA ILE A 688 -1.08 -22.04 -17.75
C ILE A 688 -0.91 -23.56 -17.72
N VAL A 689 0.31 -24.06 -17.53
CA VAL A 689 0.55 -25.51 -17.44
C VAL A 689 -0.18 -26.09 -16.23
N ALA A 690 -0.12 -25.44 -15.08
CA ALA A 690 -0.80 -25.92 -13.88
C ALA A 690 -2.33 -25.93 -14.05
N GLN A 691 -2.90 -24.88 -14.65
CA GLN A 691 -4.32 -24.80 -14.97
C GLN A 691 -4.73 -25.89 -15.98
N ILE A 692 -3.95 -26.12 -17.04
CA ILE A 692 -4.20 -27.18 -18.03
C ILE A 692 -4.15 -28.57 -17.38
N ILE A 693 -3.18 -28.82 -16.49
CA ILE A 693 -3.08 -30.09 -15.76
C ILE A 693 -4.33 -30.29 -14.91
N LEU A 694 -4.71 -29.30 -14.10
CA LEU A 694 -5.87 -29.39 -13.22
C LEU A 694 -7.17 -29.55 -14.02
N PHE A 695 -7.34 -28.79 -15.09
CA PHE A 695 -8.45 -28.94 -16.04
C PHE A 695 -8.51 -30.34 -16.66
N GLY A 696 -7.35 -30.88 -17.07
CA GLY A 696 -7.21 -32.24 -17.57
C GLY A 696 -7.65 -33.29 -16.55
N ILE A 697 -7.27 -33.12 -15.28
CA ILE A 697 -7.72 -33.98 -14.18
C ILE A 697 -9.25 -33.92 -14.04
N TYR A 698 -9.85 -32.73 -14.06
CA TYR A 698 -11.30 -32.56 -14.05
C TYR A 698 -11.99 -33.24 -15.22
N LEU A 699 -11.47 -33.09 -16.44
CA LEU A 699 -12.02 -33.74 -17.63
C LEU A 699 -11.97 -35.27 -17.55
N VAL A 700 -10.82 -35.83 -17.16
CA VAL A 700 -10.64 -37.29 -17.03
C VAL A 700 -11.56 -37.85 -15.96
N ALA A 701 -11.58 -37.23 -14.78
CA ALA A 701 -12.38 -37.71 -13.66
C ALA A 701 -13.88 -37.53 -13.89
N SER A 702 -14.32 -36.40 -14.48
CA SER A 702 -15.71 -36.19 -14.90
C SER A 702 -16.14 -37.22 -15.95
N THR A 703 -15.31 -37.48 -16.97
CA THR A 703 -15.57 -38.51 -17.99
C THR A 703 -15.67 -39.91 -17.39
N TYR A 704 -14.77 -40.25 -16.48
CA TYR A 704 -14.79 -41.54 -15.80
C TYR A 704 -16.07 -41.74 -14.99
N VAL A 705 -16.48 -40.73 -14.20
CA VAL A 705 -17.64 -40.84 -13.31
C VAL A 705 -18.97 -40.72 -14.07
N LEU A 706 -19.08 -39.81 -15.03
CA LEU A 706 -20.34 -39.56 -15.75
C LEU A 706 -20.59 -40.54 -16.90
N ILE A 707 -19.54 -41.03 -17.57
CA ILE A 707 -19.68 -41.85 -18.79
C ILE A 707 -19.22 -43.29 -18.55
N MET A 708 -18.00 -43.51 -18.04
CA MET A 708 -17.42 -44.86 -17.99
C MET A 708 -18.02 -45.73 -16.89
N ARG A 709 -18.19 -45.20 -15.68
CA ARG A 709 -18.74 -45.94 -14.53
C ARG A 709 -20.19 -46.40 -14.76
N PRO A 710 -21.13 -45.56 -15.25
CA PRO A 710 -22.50 -46.00 -15.53
C PRO A 710 -22.56 -47.04 -16.65
N ARG A 711 -21.70 -46.91 -17.68
CA ARG A 711 -21.59 -47.92 -18.74
C ARG A 711 -21.13 -49.27 -18.19
N LYS A 712 -20.10 -49.30 -17.33
CA LYS A 712 -19.63 -50.53 -16.66
C LYS A 712 -20.70 -51.12 -15.74
N GLU A 713 -21.39 -50.30 -14.95
CA GLU A 713 -22.47 -50.76 -14.07
C GLU A 713 -23.65 -51.33 -14.87
N ASN A 714 -24.04 -50.69 -15.98
CA ASN A 714 -25.08 -51.18 -16.89
C ASN A 714 -24.65 -52.47 -17.60
N GLN A 715 -23.39 -52.58 -18.04
CA GLN A 715 -22.83 -53.81 -18.61
C GLN A 715 -22.85 -54.96 -17.59
N LEU A 716 -22.37 -54.72 -16.36
CA LEU A 716 -22.41 -55.71 -15.28
C LEU A 716 -23.84 -56.12 -14.90
N ALA A 717 -24.78 -55.18 -14.89
CA ALA A 717 -26.20 -55.46 -14.67
C ALA A 717 -26.80 -56.32 -15.80
N SER A 718 -26.45 -56.05 -17.05
CA SER A 718 -26.88 -56.88 -18.20
C SER A 718 -26.29 -58.29 -18.16
N MET A 719 -25.01 -58.43 -17.77
CA MET A 719 -24.35 -59.73 -17.58
C MET A 719 -24.99 -60.54 -16.45
N ARG A 720 -25.35 -59.90 -15.33
CA ARG A 720 -26.08 -60.56 -14.22
C ARG A 720 -27.48 -61.02 -14.63
N LYS A 721 -28.22 -60.23 -15.43
CA LYS A 721 -29.52 -60.64 -15.98
C LYS A 721 -29.41 -61.85 -16.92
N SER A 722 -28.35 -61.91 -17.75
CA SER A 722 -28.14 -63.06 -18.65
C SER A 722 -27.79 -64.36 -17.89
N ARG A 723 -27.10 -64.27 -16.75
CA ARG A 723 -26.78 -65.43 -15.88
C ARG A 723 -27.97 -65.94 -15.06
N GLY A 724 -28.92 -65.07 -14.71
CA GLY A 724 -30.13 -65.46 -13.96
C GLY A 724 -31.20 -66.19 -14.77
N ILE A 725 -31.09 -66.23 -16.11
CA ILE A 725 -32.03 -66.94 -16.98
C ILE A 725 -31.56 -68.38 -17.28
N ALA A 726 -30.28 -68.70 -17.05
CA ALA A 726 -29.69 -69.99 -17.40
C ALA A 726 -29.84 -71.07 -16.30
N SER A 727 -30.61 -70.84 -15.23
CA SER A 727 -30.79 -71.79 -14.12
C SER A 727 -32.20 -72.38 -13.97
N ASP A 728 -33.12 -72.10 -14.90
CA ASP A 728 -34.52 -72.59 -14.88
C ASP A 728 -34.88 -73.51 -16.07
N THR A 729 -33.89 -74.15 -16.69
CA THR A 729 -34.07 -75.28 -17.64
C THR A 729 -33.31 -76.48 -17.15
#